data_AF-A0A667WGG3-F1
#
_entry.id   AF-A0A667WGG3-F1
#
_cell.length_a   1.000
_cell.length_b   1.000
_cell.length_c   1.000
_cell.angle_alpha   90.00
_cell.angle_beta   90.00
_cell.angle_gamma   90.00
#
_symmetry.space_group_name_H-M   'P 1'
#
loop_
_entity.id
_entity.type
_entity.pdbx_description
1 polymer ?
#
loop_
_entity_poly.entity_id
_entity_poly.type
_entity_poly.pdbx_seq_one_letter_code
_entity_poly.pdbx_strand_id
1 'polypeptide(L)'
;MADSGSLAARRCDSAGVSSVSMEAISALTELEDLERVYQQLCAEEKEVEAELDKLVGQQGSIHTKMLALQRMGPNLQLIGGDASQLSGMITFTCSLAENVSRKVRQLDLAKTRLYNVIQRADDILDLKFCTDGVQTALRNEDYEQAAAHIHRYLSLDQSVIELSRQGEESSAVDASLTMLQEAEQKLKVIVAEKLDEAVAAVDLAQVERFFKIFPLLGLHQQGLARFGQYLCSQLASKAEENLLLATGGDLGDKRAPLIFADTLTLLLEGIARVVETHQPIVETYYGPGHLYTLITHLQQECDRQAQKIVDKFIQQRDYLNKFQIVQSSMMKSVPAERIEPRELDPVLMEVTLMNARAELYLRFLRRRMMADFEVGDAQSVTQEHQQNVEKLLKHCLLSRTMQELIGYYIPMEEYYMRETVNKAVAMDTYEKGQLTSSMVDDCFYIVKKCISRALSSSSIDCLCAMINHANSALESDFREVLYNKLRQGFPATTLQDIQRGVSSAVSLMQSSLQQGKFNTLGIESAENAKAAFLVTLNNVEVCSENITTLKRNLENDCSKLFTQGSGSGEQAKIDSCLSDLVNTSSKFKDLLQEGLTELNTTAIKPQVKPWISSFLSISHNIEEEEFNEYEANDPWVQQLIVNLEQLMAEFKAALSPVIYDTLTSLMTSLVSIEMEKTVLKCSFSRLGGLQFDKELRSLVAYLTTVTTWTIRDKFARLTQMATILNLERVTEILDYWGPNSGPLTWRLTPAEVRQVLALRIDFRSEDIKRLRL
;
A
#
# COMPACT_ATOMS: atom_id res chain seq x y z
N MET A 1 -17.39 63.41 8.87
CA MET A 1 -17.00 62.06 9.34
C MET A 1 -15.52 61.94 9.04
N ALA A 2 -14.64 62.28 9.98
CA ALA A 2 -14.08 61.38 11.02
C ALA A 2 -13.32 60.23 10.34
N ASP A 3 -12.02 60.02 10.56
CA ASP A 3 -11.43 59.89 11.89
C ASP A 3 -9.92 60.18 11.95
N SER A 4 -9.49 60.37 13.20
CA SER A 4 -8.16 60.69 13.75
C SER A 4 -7.01 59.71 13.43
N GLY A 5 -5.77 60.24 13.45
CA GLY A 5 -4.54 59.46 13.56
C GLY A 5 -3.28 60.30 13.82
N SER A 6 -2.84 60.35 15.08
CA SER A 6 -1.61 60.96 15.61
C SER A 6 -0.32 60.29 15.05
N LEU A 7 0.75 61.07 14.83
CA LEU A 7 2.14 60.56 14.85
C LEU A 7 3.11 61.69 15.26
N ALA A 8 3.67 61.56 16.46
CA ALA A 8 4.65 62.46 17.07
C ALA A 8 6.08 61.95 16.90
N ALA A 9 7.03 62.90 16.86
CA ALA A 9 8.40 62.88 17.35
C ALA A 9 9.35 61.70 17.00
N ARG A 10 10.47 62.03 16.33
CA ARG A 10 11.79 61.48 16.68
C ARG A 10 12.84 62.60 16.66
N ARG A 11 13.22 63.06 17.86
CA ARG A 11 14.50 63.71 18.14
C ARG A 11 15.59 62.65 18.03
N CYS A 12 16.68 62.96 17.33
CA CYS A 12 17.95 62.26 17.47
C CYS A 12 18.84 63.14 18.34
N ASP A 13 18.92 62.82 19.63
CA ASP A 13 19.93 63.34 20.53
C ASP A 13 21.27 62.64 20.18
N SER A 14 22.27 63.41 19.76
CA SER A 14 23.67 63.00 19.83
C SER A 14 24.42 64.00 20.71
N ALA A 15 24.19 63.89 22.02
CA ALA A 15 25.02 64.55 23.02
C ALA A 15 26.34 63.77 23.15
N GLY A 16 27.48 64.48 23.10
CA GLY A 16 28.74 63.96 23.67
C GLY A 16 30.02 64.19 22.87
N VAL A 17 30.43 65.45 22.64
CA VAL A 17 31.86 65.83 22.70
C VAL A 17 31.89 67.24 23.30
N SER A 18 32.07 67.35 24.61
CA SER A 18 32.20 68.65 25.27
C SER A 18 33.51 69.31 24.82
N SER A 19 33.36 70.41 24.08
CA SER A 19 34.31 71.51 24.02
C SER A 19 34.83 71.85 25.42
N VAL A 20 36.12 72.21 25.51
CA VAL A 20 36.63 72.77 26.76
C VAL A 20 35.97 74.14 26.93
N SER A 21 34.94 74.19 27.77
CA SER A 21 34.24 75.44 28.04
C SER A 21 35.19 76.43 28.73
N MET A 22 35.02 77.72 28.46
CA MET A 22 35.84 78.78 29.07
C MET A 22 35.77 78.76 30.61
N GLU A 23 34.71 78.18 31.16
CA GLU A 23 34.51 77.89 32.58
C GLU A 23 35.40 76.75 33.11
N ALA A 24 35.77 75.78 32.28
CA ALA A 24 36.76 74.75 32.62
C ALA A 24 38.18 75.34 32.63
N ILE A 25 38.50 76.29 31.75
CA ILE A 25 39.82 76.96 31.70
C ILE A 25 40.04 77.85 32.94
N SER A 26 39.00 78.45 33.51
CA SER A 26 39.11 79.27 34.72
C SER A 26 39.11 78.48 36.04
N ALA A 27 38.75 77.19 36.01
CA ALA A 27 38.69 76.31 37.19
C ALA A 27 39.96 75.47 37.43
N LEU A 28 40.91 75.46 36.48
CA LEU A 28 42.15 74.69 36.56
C LEU A 28 43.18 75.42 37.43
N THR A 29 43.63 74.78 38.51
CA THR A 29 44.68 75.31 39.42
C THR A 29 45.96 74.49 39.42
N GLU A 30 46.00 73.35 38.71
CA GLU A 30 47.21 72.55 38.49
C GLU A 30 47.79 72.77 37.09
N LEU A 31 49.12 72.82 36.98
CA LEU A 31 49.84 73.19 35.75
C LEU A 31 49.69 72.16 34.61
N GLU A 32 49.63 70.86 34.94
CA GLU A 32 49.53 69.78 33.96
C GLU A 32 48.22 69.83 33.15
N ASP A 33 47.11 70.20 33.79
CA ASP A 33 45.83 70.33 33.10
C ASP A 33 45.79 71.52 32.13
N LEU A 34 46.54 72.58 32.44
CA LEU A 34 46.61 73.80 31.62
C LEU A 34 47.37 73.55 30.31
N GLU A 35 48.46 72.78 30.35
CA GLU A 35 49.19 72.36 29.15
C GLU A 35 48.35 71.44 28.24
N ARG A 36 47.56 70.53 28.83
CA ARG A 36 46.65 69.66 28.06
C ARG A 36 45.60 70.45 27.31
N VAL A 37 44.99 71.45 27.96
CA VAL A 37 43.99 72.30 27.31
C VAL A 37 44.61 73.18 26.23
N TYR A 38 45.82 73.70 26.43
CA TYR A 38 46.50 74.50 25.41
C TYR A 38 46.80 73.70 24.13
N GLN A 39 47.29 72.46 24.26
CA GLN A 39 47.50 71.59 23.09
C GLN A 39 46.20 71.27 22.36
N GLN A 40 45.08 71.12 23.09
CA GLN A 40 43.77 70.90 22.50
C GLN A 40 43.30 72.11 21.67
N LEU A 41 43.51 73.33 22.16
CA LEU A 41 43.16 74.56 21.43
C LEU A 41 44.00 74.77 20.16
N CYS A 42 45.30 74.46 20.20
CA CYS A 42 46.13 74.52 18.98
C CYS A 42 45.73 73.49 17.92
N ALA A 43 45.15 72.36 18.33
CA ALA A 43 44.60 71.37 17.39
C ALA A 43 43.31 71.89 16.75
N GLU A 44 42.42 72.52 17.53
CA GLU A 44 41.19 73.15 17.02
C GLU A 44 41.49 74.28 16.02
N GLU A 45 42.51 75.11 16.26
CA GLU A 45 42.88 76.20 15.34
C GLU A 45 43.25 75.69 13.94
N LYS A 46 44.03 74.60 13.87
CA LYS A 46 44.40 73.97 12.58
C LYS A 46 43.21 73.36 11.85
N GLU A 47 42.22 72.85 12.59
CA GLU A 47 41.01 72.27 11.99
C GLU A 47 40.14 73.36 11.35
N VAL A 48 39.99 74.50 12.02
CA VAL A 48 39.22 75.65 11.50
C VAL A 48 39.86 76.24 10.25
N GLU A 49 41.19 76.34 10.20
CA GLU A 49 41.90 76.85 9.01
C GLU A 49 41.67 75.96 7.77
N ALA A 50 41.70 74.63 7.96
CA ALA A 50 41.38 73.68 6.89
C ALA A 50 39.92 73.77 6.41
N GLU A 51 38.98 74.08 7.32
CA GLU A 51 37.57 74.25 6.97
C GLU A 51 37.31 75.54 6.16
N LEU A 52 38.05 76.62 6.45
CA LEU A 52 37.94 77.89 5.73
C LEU A 52 38.41 77.79 4.28
N ASP A 53 39.55 77.14 4.02
CA ASP A 53 40.04 76.91 2.66
C ASP A 53 39.05 76.10 1.81
N LYS A 54 38.36 75.15 2.45
CA LYS A 54 37.31 74.35 1.81
C LYS A 54 36.10 75.20 1.40
N LEU A 55 35.74 76.21 2.18
CA LEU A 55 34.63 77.11 1.87
C LEU A 55 34.98 78.10 0.74
N VAL A 56 36.19 78.63 0.70
CA VAL A 56 36.64 79.53 -0.38
C VAL A 56 36.66 78.80 -1.74
N GLY A 57 37.05 77.52 -1.76
CA GLY A 57 36.98 76.68 -2.97
C GLY A 57 35.56 76.52 -3.55
N GLN A 58 34.51 76.63 -2.74
CA GLN A 58 33.12 76.44 -3.19
C GLN A 58 32.55 77.66 -3.95
N GLN A 59 33.12 78.85 -3.77
CA GLN A 59 32.60 80.09 -4.35
C GLN A 59 32.58 80.06 -5.89
N GLY A 60 33.61 79.48 -6.52
CA GLY A 60 33.69 79.34 -7.98
C GLY A 60 32.57 78.44 -8.54
N SER A 61 32.26 77.33 -7.85
CA SER A 61 31.21 76.39 -8.26
C SER A 61 29.82 77.02 -8.22
N ILE A 62 29.54 77.81 -7.18
CA ILE A 62 28.24 78.49 -7.01
C ILE A 62 28.01 79.48 -8.16
N HIS A 63 29.04 80.23 -8.55
CA HIS A 63 28.91 81.20 -9.64
C HIS A 63 28.54 80.54 -10.98
N THR A 64 29.16 79.40 -11.32
CA THR A 64 28.83 78.64 -12.53
C THR A 64 27.38 78.13 -12.50
N LYS A 65 26.91 77.64 -11.34
CA LYS A 65 25.51 77.20 -11.18
C LYS A 65 24.52 78.35 -11.34
N MET A 66 24.87 79.55 -10.86
CA MET A 66 24.00 80.72 -10.96
C MET A 66 23.81 81.20 -12.42
N LEU A 67 24.87 81.16 -13.23
CA LEU A 67 24.81 81.45 -14.67
C LEU A 67 23.95 80.43 -15.43
N ALA A 68 24.02 79.15 -15.06
CA ALA A 68 23.17 78.12 -15.66
C ALA A 68 21.68 78.37 -15.35
N LEU A 69 21.36 78.75 -14.11
CA LEU A 69 20.00 79.11 -13.70
C LEU A 69 19.44 80.32 -14.47
N GLN A 70 20.25 81.36 -14.69
CA GLN A 70 19.83 82.51 -15.49
C GLN A 70 19.49 82.15 -16.94
N ARG A 71 20.23 81.22 -17.56
CA ARG A 71 19.93 80.73 -18.92
C ARG A 71 18.64 79.91 -19.00
N MET A 72 18.25 79.23 -17.92
CA MET A 72 17.05 78.37 -17.91
C MET A 72 15.73 79.13 -17.76
N GLY A 73 15.75 80.36 -17.26
CA GLY A 73 14.54 81.17 -17.00
C GLY A 73 13.59 81.31 -18.21
N PRO A 74 14.06 81.75 -19.39
CA PRO A 74 13.21 81.91 -20.57
C PRO A 74 12.60 80.60 -21.06
N ASN A 75 13.36 79.49 -20.99
CA ASN A 75 12.87 78.18 -21.39
C ASN A 75 11.75 77.68 -20.48
N LEU A 76 11.83 77.95 -19.17
CA LEU A 76 10.77 77.61 -18.21
C LEU A 76 9.49 78.43 -18.45
N GLN A 77 9.60 79.69 -18.87
CA GLN A 77 8.43 80.49 -19.23
C GLN A 77 7.75 79.99 -20.51
N LEU A 78 8.53 79.58 -21.52
CA LEU A 78 7.99 79.01 -22.75
C LEU A 78 7.23 77.70 -22.47
N ILE A 79 7.84 76.79 -21.68
CA ILE A 79 7.21 75.54 -21.24
C ILE A 79 5.94 75.83 -20.42
N GLY A 80 5.95 76.86 -19.57
CA GLY A 80 4.75 77.29 -18.83
C GLY A 80 3.63 77.76 -19.75
N GLY A 81 3.96 78.50 -20.82
CA GLY A 81 3.02 78.91 -21.86
C GLY A 81 2.41 77.71 -22.57
N ASP A 82 3.24 76.78 -23.06
CA ASP A 82 2.81 75.56 -23.75
C ASP A 82 1.95 74.67 -22.84
N ALA A 83 2.33 74.52 -21.57
CA ALA A 83 1.56 73.77 -20.58
C ALA A 83 0.19 74.41 -20.33
N SER A 84 0.09 75.73 -20.30
CA SER A 84 -1.18 76.44 -20.12
C SER A 84 -2.12 76.25 -21.32
N GLN A 85 -1.57 76.28 -22.55
CA GLN A 85 -2.35 76.01 -23.77
C GLN A 85 -2.81 74.55 -23.83
N LEU A 86 -1.94 73.61 -23.48
CA LEU A 86 -2.28 72.19 -23.43
C LEU A 86 -3.37 71.92 -22.38
N SER A 87 -3.26 72.53 -21.20
CA SER A 87 -4.29 72.45 -20.16
C SER A 87 -5.64 72.98 -20.64
N GLY A 88 -5.64 74.11 -21.38
CA GLY A 88 -6.84 74.64 -22.02
C GLY A 88 -7.46 73.66 -23.03
N MET A 89 -6.64 73.06 -23.90
CA MET A 89 -7.09 72.07 -24.88
C MET A 89 -7.64 70.80 -24.21
N ILE A 90 -6.99 70.30 -23.16
CA ILE A 90 -7.46 69.14 -22.39
C ILE A 90 -8.79 69.47 -21.71
N THR A 91 -8.92 70.64 -21.08
CA THR A 91 -10.16 71.06 -20.42
C THR A 91 -11.32 71.16 -21.42
N PHE A 92 -11.06 71.75 -22.60
CA PHE A 92 -12.04 71.80 -23.69
C PHE A 92 -12.44 70.40 -24.17
N THR A 93 -11.46 69.52 -24.39
CA THR A 93 -11.68 68.13 -24.83
C THR A 93 -12.47 67.33 -23.79
N CYS A 94 -12.16 67.47 -22.50
CA CYS A 94 -12.91 66.87 -21.40
C CYS A 94 -14.37 67.35 -21.39
N SER A 95 -14.61 68.65 -21.56
CA SER A 95 -15.98 69.19 -21.60
C SER A 95 -16.79 68.66 -22.80
N LEU A 96 -16.15 68.51 -23.96
CA LEU A 96 -16.77 67.94 -25.15
C LEU A 96 -17.07 66.44 -24.95
N ALA A 97 -16.12 65.69 -24.40
CA ALA A 97 -16.28 64.27 -24.08
C ALA A 97 -17.38 64.03 -23.03
N GLU A 98 -17.49 64.87 -22.00
CA GLU A 98 -18.59 64.83 -21.03
C GLU A 98 -19.94 65.08 -21.69
N ASN A 99 -20.03 66.08 -22.56
CA ASN A 99 -21.28 66.40 -23.26
C ASN A 99 -21.72 65.29 -24.20
N VAL A 100 -20.79 64.68 -24.94
CA VAL A 100 -21.05 63.53 -25.81
C VAL A 100 -21.44 62.31 -24.96
N SER A 101 -20.68 62.00 -23.92
CA SER A 101 -20.97 60.87 -23.00
C SER A 101 -22.32 61.02 -22.31
N ARG A 102 -22.70 62.24 -21.92
CA ARG A 102 -24.01 62.50 -21.30
C ARG A 102 -25.15 62.26 -22.30
N LYS A 103 -25.01 62.71 -23.54
CA LYS A 103 -26.00 62.44 -24.60
C LYS A 103 -26.07 60.94 -24.94
N VAL A 104 -24.93 60.25 -25.02
CA VAL A 104 -24.89 58.80 -25.24
C VAL A 104 -25.54 58.05 -24.08
N ARG A 105 -25.22 58.38 -22.82
CA ARG A 105 -25.89 57.78 -21.64
C ARG A 105 -27.39 58.03 -21.62
N GLN A 106 -27.85 59.22 -21.99
CA GLN A 106 -29.28 59.51 -22.09
C GLN A 106 -29.95 58.67 -23.20
N LEU A 107 -29.28 58.50 -24.33
CA LEU A 107 -29.77 57.68 -25.43
C LEU A 107 -29.76 56.19 -25.07
N ASP A 108 -28.72 55.69 -24.41
CA ASP A 108 -28.64 54.31 -23.93
C ASP A 108 -29.70 54.03 -22.86
N LEU A 109 -29.96 54.98 -21.97
CA LEU A 109 -31.00 54.85 -20.94
C LEU A 109 -32.40 54.85 -21.58
N ALA A 110 -32.63 55.68 -22.61
CA ALA A 110 -33.87 55.64 -23.38
C ALA A 110 -34.02 54.34 -24.18
N LYS A 111 -32.95 53.85 -24.80
CA LYS A 111 -32.90 52.59 -25.55
C LYS A 111 -33.15 51.38 -24.64
N THR A 112 -32.53 51.36 -23.46
CA THR A 112 -32.73 50.31 -22.44
C THR A 112 -34.18 50.31 -21.96
N ARG A 113 -34.77 51.49 -21.68
CA ARG A 113 -36.19 51.59 -21.33
C ARG A 113 -37.10 51.12 -22.46
N LEU A 114 -36.80 51.45 -23.70
CA LEU A 114 -37.56 51.00 -24.86
C LEU A 114 -37.53 49.47 -24.99
N TYR A 115 -36.35 48.86 -24.88
CA TYR A 115 -36.23 47.40 -24.91
C TYR A 115 -36.99 46.75 -23.76
N ASN A 116 -36.92 47.30 -22.54
CA ASN A 116 -37.69 46.78 -21.41
C ASN A 116 -39.21 46.89 -21.64
N VAL A 117 -39.69 47.94 -22.32
CA VAL A 117 -41.12 48.10 -22.67
C VAL A 117 -41.53 47.13 -23.77
N ILE A 118 -40.69 46.91 -24.79
CA ILE A 118 -40.94 45.92 -25.84
C ILE A 118 -40.99 44.51 -25.24
N GLN A 119 -40.00 44.14 -24.43
CA GLN A 119 -39.96 42.87 -23.74
C GLN A 119 -41.22 42.68 -22.88
N ARG A 120 -41.63 43.71 -22.12
CA ARG A 120 -42.88 43.66 -21.33
C ARG A 120 -44.12 43.46 -22.20
N ALA A 121 -44.19 44.09 -23.38
CA ALA A 121 -45.32 43.92 -24.28
C ALA A 121 -45.36 42.49 -24.85
N ASP A 122 -44.21 41.94 -25.24
CA ASP A 122 -44.07 40.57 -25.69
C ASP A 122 -44.45 39.57 -24.58
N ASP A 123 -44.01 39.82 -23.33
CA ASP A 123 -44.34 38.97 -22.18
C ASP A 123 -45.85 38.98 -21.85
N ILE A 124 -46.53 40.14 -21.98
CA ILE A 124 -47.99 40.24 -21.78
C ILE A 124 -48.75 39.53 -22.92
N LEU A 125 -48.25 39.62 -24.15
CA LEU A 125 -48.82 38.88 -25.29
C LEU A 125 -48.64 37.37 -25.10
N ASP A 126 -47.47 36.94 -24.65
CA ASP A 126 -47.19 35.55 -24.31
C ASP A 126 -48.07 35.06 -23.15
N LEU A 127 -48.33 35.88 -22.13
CA LEU A 127 -49.25 35.52 -21.04
C LEU A 127 -50.68 35.29 -21.55
N LYS A 128 -51.19 36.18 -22.41
CA LYS A 128 -52.52 36.02 -23.03
C LYS A 128 -52.56 34.77 -23.93
N PHE A 129 -51.53 34.56 -24.74
CA PHE A 129 -51.42 33.39 -25.61
C PHE A 129 -51.36 32.08 -24.81
N CYS A 130 -50.64 32.06 -23.69
CA CYS A 130 -50.62 30.91 -22.78
C CYS A 130 -51.98 30.71 -22.10
N THR A 131 -52.68 31.77 -21.70
CA THR A 131 -54.01 31.68 -21.08
C THR A 131 -55.03 31.08 -22.05
N ASP A 132 -55.10 31.60 -23.28
CA ASP A 132 -56.01 31.11 -24.32
C ASP A 132 -55.62 29.70 -24.79
N GLY A 133 -54.31 29.44 -24.95
CA GLY A 133 -53.77 28.14 -25.33
C GLY A 133 -54.08 27.05 -24.31
N VAL A 134 -53.89 27.31 -23.02
CA VAL A 134 -54.20 26.36 -21.93
C VAL A 134 -55.70 26.06 -21.87
N GLN A 135 -56.57 27.06 -22.00
CA GLN A 135 -58.02 26.83 -22.01
C GLN A 135 -58.48 25.99 -23.19
N THR A 136 -57.89 26.22 -24.37
CA THR A 136 -58.24 25.48 -25.58
C THR A 136 -57.72 24.04 -25.51
N ALA A 137 -56.50 23.85 -25.03
CA ALA A 137 -55.89 22.53 -24.84
C ALA A 137 -56.61 21.68 -23.78
N LEU A 138 -56.99 22.28 -22.64
CA LEU A 138 -57.79 21.60 -21.61
C LEU A 138 -59.18 21.18 -22.11
N ARG A 139 -59.82 21.97 -22.99
CA ARG A 139 -61.11 21.60 -23.60
C ARG A 139 -60.99 20.44 -24.59
N ASN A 140 -59.84 20.32 -25.25
CA ASN A 140 -59.57 19.27 -26.23
C ASN A 140 -58.94 18.00 -25.60
N GLU A 141 -58.79 17.97 -24.27
CA GLU A 141 -58.09 16.90 -23.52
C GLU A 141 -56.64 16.67 -23.98
N ASP A 142 -56.02 17.69 -24.60
CA ASP A 142 -54.61 17.66 -25.01
C ASP A 142 -53.71 18.19 -23.88
N TYR A 143 -53.39 17.29 -22.95
CA TYR A 143 -52.63 17.63 -21.74
C TYR A 143 -51.16 17.99 -22.03
N GLU A 144 -50.59 17.55 -23.15
CA GLU A 144 -49.19 17.85 -23.53
C GLU A 144 -49.04 19.31 -23.95
N GLN A 145 -49.95 19.78 -24.82
CA GLN A 145 -49.98 21.19 -25.22
C GLN A 145 -50.32 22.10 -24.03
N ALA A 146 -51.28 21.69 -23.18
CA ALA A 146 -51.60 22.42 -21.96
C ALA A 146 -50.37 22.59 -21.06
N ALA A 147 -49.61 21.51 -20.86
CA ALA A 147 -48.38 21.53 -20.06
C ALA A 147 -47.26 22.36 -20.71
N ALA A 148 -47.12 22.34 -22.03
CA ALA A 148 -46.15 23.19 -22.73
C ALA A 148 -46.44 24.69 -22.55
N HIS A 149 -47.71 25.09 -22.61
CA HIS A 149 -48.10 26.48 -22.34
C HIS A 149 -47.92 26.86 -20.87
N ILE A 150 -48.18 25.95 -19.93
CA ILE A 150 -47.91 26.17 -18.50
C ILE A 150 -46.41 26.26 -18.22
N HIS A 151 -45.58 25.42 -18.85
CA HIS A 151 -44.13 25.49 -18.73
C HIS A 151 -43.59 26.82 -19.23
N ARG A 152 -44.09 27.31 -20.38
CA ARG A 152 -43.73 28.64 -20.90
C ARG A 152 -44.09 29.74 -19.90
N TYR A 153 -45.26 29.66 -19.28
CA TYR A 153 -45.65 30.56 -18.19
C TYR A 153 -44.73 30.47 -16.97
N LEU A 154 -44.37 29.26 -16.52
CA LEU A 154 -43.46 29.06 -15.38
C LEU A 154 -42.02 29.53 -15.67
N SER A 155 -41.63 29.57 -16.94
CA SER A 155 -40.33 30.10 -17.38
C SER A 155 -40.29 31.63 -17.54
N LEU A 156 -41.43 32.32 -17.46
CA LEU A 156 -41.47 33.79 -17.44
C LEU A 156 -40.90 34.32 -16.11
N ASP A 157 -40.14 35.42 -16.19
CA ASP A 157 -39.52 36.05 -15.03
C ASP A 157 -40.57 36.63 -14.07
N GLN A 158 -40.55 36.17 -12.82
CA GLN A 158 -41.49 36.55 -11.77
C GLN A 158 -41.46 38.06 -11.46
N SER A 159 -40.30 38.71 -11.69
CA SER A 159 -40.16 40.17 -11.53
C SER A 159 -40.95 40.95 -12.59
N VAL A 160 -41.10 40.41 -13.80
CA VAL A 160 -41.87 41.02 -14.90
C VAL A 160 -43.37 40.92 -14.65
N ILE A 161 -43.81 39.82 -14.03
CA ILE A 161 -45.19 39.60 -13.60
C ILE A 161 -45.58 40.61 -12.51
N GLU A 162 -44.70 40.84 -11.52
CA GLU A 162 -44.94 41.83 -10.45
C GLU A 162 -44.90 43.28 -10.94
N LEU A 163 -44.02 43.62 -11.87
CA LEU A 163 -43.94 44.95 -12.51
C LEU A 163 -45.15 45.23 -13.40
N SER A 164 -45.74 44.19 -13.98
CA SER A 164 -46.94 44.28 -14.82
C SER A 164 -48.20 44.63 -14.03
N ARG A 165 -48.22 44.31 -12.73
CA ARG A 165 -49.29 44.65 -11.76
C ARG A 165 -49.40 46.14 -11.45
N GLN A 166 -48.39 46.96 -11.76
CA GLN A 166 -48.37 48.39 -11.41
C GLN A 166 -49.03 49.30 -12.46
N GLY A 167 -49.56 48.77 -13.57
CA GLY A 167 -50.24 49.53 -14.63
C GLY A 167 -51.78 49.54 -14.55
N GLU A 168 -52.43 50.40 -15.34
CA GLU A 168 -53.91 50.54 -15.39
C GLU A 168 -54.65 49.27 -15.86
N GLU A 169 -53.98 48.31 -16.51
CA GLU A 169 -54.53 46.99 -16.93
C GLU A 169 -54.38 45.89 -15.85
N SER A 170 -54.13 46.27 -14.59
CA SER A 170 -53.91 45.34 -13.46
C SER A 170 -54.99 44.26 -13.31
N SER A 171 -56.27 44.56 -13.57
CA SER A 171 -57.37 43.60 -13.37
C SER A 171 -57.44 42.48 -14.41
N ALA A 172 -57.08 42.75 -15.67
CA ALA A 172 -57.10 41.75 -16.74
C ALA A 172 -55.90 40.80 -16.64
N VAL A 173 -54.75 41.32 -16.22
CA VAL A 173 -53.54 40.52 -15.98
C VAL A 173 -53.71 39.66 -14.72
N ASP A 174 -54.26 40.21 -13.63
CA ASP A 174 -54.54 39.43 -12.42
C ASP A 174 -55.59 38.33 -12.67
N ALA A 175 -56.64 38.60 -13.47
CA ALA A 175 -57.62 37.57 -13.85
C ALA A 175 -57.02 36.47 -14.75
N SER A 176 -56.07 36.81 -15.61
CA SER A 176 -55.37 35.82 -16.45
C SER A 176 -54.42 34.95 -15.62
N LEU A 177 -53.75 35.53 -14.62
CA LEU A 177 -52.89 34.83 -13.68
C LEU A 177 -53.67 33.88 -12.77
N THR A 178 -54.81 34.30 -12.22
CA THR A 178 -55.65 33.41 -11.40
C THR A 178 -56.21 32.26 -12.22
N MET A 179 -56.64 32.51 -13.46
CA MET A 179 -57.09 31.45 -14.37
C MET A 179 -55.97 30.47 -14.75
N LEU A 180 -54.75 30.96 -14.97
CA LEU A 180 -53.59 30.10 -15.22
C LEU A 180 -53.22 29.26 -13.99
N GLN A 181 -53.25 29.84 -12.78
CA GLN A 181 -53.00 29.10 -11.54
C GLN A 181 -54.07 28.03 -11.27
N GLU A 182 -55.35 28.34 -11.52
CA GLU A 182 -56.42 27.34 -11.42
C GLU A 182 -56.26 26.23 -12.47
N ALA A 183 -55.91 26.58 -13.70
CA ALA A 183 -55.67 25.62 -14.77
C ALA A 183 -54.44 24.72 -14.48
N GLU A 184 -53.38 25.31 -13.92
CA GLU A 184 -52.20 24.60 -13.45
C GLU A 184 -52.55 23.58 -12.36
N GLN A 185 -53.30 23.99 -11.31
CA GLN A 185 -53.73 23.08 -10.25
C GLN A 185 -54.63 21.96 -10.78
N LYS A 186 -55.59 22.27 -11.66
CA LYS A 186 -56.46 21.27 -12.29
C LYS A 186 -55.65 20.27 -13.12
N LEU A 187 -54.70 20.76 -13.92
CA LEU A 187 -53.86 19.88 -14.74
C LEU A 187 -52.96 19.00 -13.88
N LYS A 188 -52.40 19.51 -12.78
CA LYS A 188 -51.59 18.73 -11.83
C LYS A 188 -52.38 17.56 -11.23
N VAL A 189 -53.64 17.77 -10.85
CA VAL A 189 -54.52 16.71 -10.32
C VAL A 189 -54.86 15.69 -11.40
N ILE A 190 -55.30 16.15 -12.57
CA ILE A 190 -55.70 15.26 -13.68
C ILE A 190 -54.52 14.39 -14.14
N VAL A 191 -53.33 14.97 -14.31
CA VAL A 191 -52.12 14.23 -14.73
C VAL A 191 -51.70 13.22 -13.67
N ALA A 192 -51.83 13.54 -12.38
CA ALA A 192 -51.56 12.61 -11.30
C ALA A 192 -52.53 11.42 -11.29
N GLU A 193 -53.84 11.67 -11.40
CA GLU A 193 -54.87 10.62 -11.46
C GLU A 193 -54.71 9.75 -12.71
N LYS A 194 -54.46 10.36 -13.88
CA LYS A 194 -54.26 9.62 -15.13
C LYS A 194 -52.99 8.78 -15.13
N LEU A 195 -51.93 9.25 -14.47
CA LEU A 195 -50.72 8.44 -14.26
C LEU A 195 -51.04 7.24 -13.35
N ASP A 196 -51.78 7.43 -12.26
CA ASP A 196 -52.14 6.33 -11.35
C ASP A 196 -53.03 5.28 -12.05
N GLU A 197 -53.98 5.72 -12.88
CA GLU A 197 -54.77 4.83 -13.74
C GLU A 197 -53.88 4.05 -14.72
N ALA A 198 -52.92 4.70 -15.37
CA ALA A 198 -52.00 4.06 -16.31
C ALA A 198 -51.06 3.06 -15.61
N VAL A 199 -50.60 3.39 -14.39
CA VAL A 199 -49.80 2.50 -13.53
C VAL A 199 -50.61 1.26 -13.12
N ALA A 200 -51.88 1.43 -12.76
CA ALA A 200 -52.78 0.31 -12.44
C ALA A 200 -53.08 -0.58 -13.65
N ALA A 201 -53.15 0.00 -14.86
CA ALA A 201 -53.38 -0.74 -16.11
C ALA A 201 -52.11 -1.39 -16.69
N VAL A 202 -50.92 -1.10 -16.13
CA VAL A 202 -49.60 -1.56 -16.62
C VAL A 202 -49.36 -1.16 -18.10
N ASP A 203 -49.84 0.02 -18.50
CA ASP A 203 -49.63 0.55 -19.85
C ASP A 203 -48.36 1.40 -19.91
N LEU A 204 -47.29 0.81 -20.47
CA LEU A 204 -45.98 1.45 -20.57
C LEU A 204 -46.01 2.73 -21.42
N ALA A 205 -46.83 2.79 -22.47
CA ALA A 205 -46.87 3.93 -23.38
C ALA A 205 -47.53 5.15 -22.73
N GLN A 206 -48.62 4.93 -21.99
CA GLN A 206 -49.30 6.02 -21.26
C GLN A 206 -48.47 6.49 -20.06
N VAL A 207 -47.82 5.57 -19.33
CA VAL A 207 -46.93 5.94 -18.22
C VAL A 207 -45.79 6.83 -18.72
N GLU A 208 -45.11 6.48 -19.82
CA GLU A 208 -44.06 7.33 -20.41
C GLU A 208 -44.60 8.67 -20.91
N ARG A 209 -45.81 8.69 -21.47
CA ARG A 209 -46.46 9.91 -21.97
C ARG A 209 -46.73 10.89 -20.83
N PHE A 210 -47.37 10.44 -19.76
CA PHE A 210 -47.66 11.30 -18.61
C PHE A 210 -46.39 11.63 -17.81
N PHE A 211 -45.40 10.74 -17.77
CA PHE A 211 -44.10 11.00 -17.14
C PHE A 211 -43.39 12.23 -17.76
N LYS A 212 -43.44 12.39 -19.08
CA LYS A 212 -42.87 13.56 -19.78
C LYS A 212 -43.56 14.88 -19.44
N ILE A 213 -44.78 14.84 -18.91
CA ILE A 213 -45.57 16.03 -18.57
C ILE A 213 -45.20 16.60 -17.19
N PHE A 214 -44.77 15.78 -16.24
CA PHE A 214 -44.44 16.22 -14.88
C PHE A 214 -43.33 17.29 -14.80
N PRO A 215 -42.22 17.21 -15.56
CA PRO A 215 -41.20 18.25 -15.60
C PRO A 215 -41.76 19.60 -16.04
N LEU A 216 -42.62 19.59 -17.05
CA LEU A 216 -43.25 20.79 -17.62
C LEU A 216 -44.11 21.53 -16.58
N LEU A 217 -44.60 20.83 -15.56
CA LEU A 217 -45.41 21.39 -14.47
C LEU A 217 -44.58 21.77 -13.22
N GLY A 218 -43.26 21.67 -13.29
CA GLY A 218 -42.35 21.89 -12.16
C GLY A 218 -42.38 20.78 -11.10
N LEU A 219 -43.09 19.67 -11.35
CA LEU A 219 -43.29 18.56 -10.41
C LEU A 219 -42.28 17.43 -10.62
N HIS A 220 -41.01 17.77 -10.73
CA HIS A 220 -39.92 16.83 -11.02
C HIS A 220 -39.87 15.67 -10.01
N GLN A 221 -39.93 15.98 -8.71
CA GLN A 221 -39.78 14.97 -7.66
C GLN A 221 -41.00 14.06 -7.52
N GLN A 222 -42.20 14.58 -7.73
CA GLN A 222 -43.44 13.79 -7.64
C GLN A 222 -43.57 12.82 -8.83
N GLY A 223 -43.20 13.27 -10.03
CA GLY A 223 -43.16 12.41 -11.23
C GLY A 223 -42.15 11.28 -11.09
N LEU A 224 -40.94 11.57 -10.62
CA LEU A 224 -39.90 10.56 -10.37
C LEU A 224 -40.29 9.56 -9.28
N ALA A 225 -40.95 10.02 -8.20
CA ALA A 225 -41.41 9.13 -7.14
C ALA A 225 -42.48 8.14 -7.63
N ARG A 226 -43.46 8.61 -8.40
CA ARG A 226 -44.53 7.75 -8.94
C ARG A 226 -44.03 6.80 -10.02
N PHE A 227 -43.17 7.29 -10.91
CA PHE A 227 -42.53 6.44 -11.91
C PHE A 227 -41.61 5.40 -11.27
N GLY A 228 -40.86 5.79 -10.24
CA GLY A 228 -40.07 4.88 -9.40
C GLY A 228 -40.94 3.79 -8.78
N GLN A 229 -42.08 4.13 -8.18
CA GLN A 229 -43.03 3.15 -7.61
C GLN A 229 -43.55 2.16 -8.65
N TYR A 230 -43.89 2.62 -9.85
CA TYR A 230 -44.30 1.74 -10.94
C TYR A 230 -43.19 0.75 -11.33
N LEU A 231 -41.98 1.24 -11.54
CA LEU A 231 -40.83 0.38 -11.85
C LEU A 231 -40.53 -0.61 -10.71
N CYS A 232 -40.64 -0.17 -9.46
CA CYS A 232 -40.49 -1.04 -8.29
C CYS A 232 -41.55 -2.15 -8.27
N SER A 233 -42.81 -1.86 -8.62
CA SER A 233 -43.87 -2.88 -8.66
C SER A 233 -43.62 -3.96 -9.74
N GLN A 234 -43.15 -3.55 -10.92
CA GLN A 234 -42.78 -4.49 -11.99
C GLN A 234 -41.57 -5.35 -11.58
N LEU A 235 -40.57 -4.72 -10.96
CA LEU A 235 -39.39 -5.41 -10.48
C LEU A 235 -39.76 -6.42 -9.38
N ALA A 236 -40.62 -6.04 -8.45
CA ALA A 236 -41.10 -6.92 -7.38
C ALA A 236 -41.79 -8.16 -7.93
N SER A 237 -42.67 -8.01 -8.93
CA SER A 237 -43.35 -9.14 -9.58
C SER A 237 -42.37 -10.09 -10.26
N LYS A 238 -41.40 -9.57 -11.02
CA LYS A 238 -40.38 -10.40 -11.69
C LYS A 238 -39.42 -11.05 -10.69
N ALA A 239 -39.05 -10.35 -9.63
CA ALA A 239 -38.19 -10.88 -8.57
C ALA A 239 -38.87 -12.03 -7.83
N GLU A 240 -40.17 -11.91 -7.55
CA GLU A 240 -40.96 -12.95 -6.89
C GLU A 240 -41.13 -14.20 -7.76
N GLU A 241 -41.37 -14.02 -9.06
CA GLU A 241 -41.39 -15.13 -10.04
C GLU A 241 -40.04 -15.87 -10.07
N ASN A 242 -38.93 -15.14 -10.20
CA ASN A 242 -37.59 -15.73 -10.20
C ASN A 242 -37.27 -16.46 -8.89
N LEU A 243 -37.70 -15.91 -7.75
CA LEU A 243 -37.51 -16.51 -6.43
C LEU A 243 -38.39 -17.75 -6.22
N LEU A 244 -39.58 -17.82 -6.82
CA LEU A 244 -40.40 -19.03 -6.85
C LEU A 244 -39.73 -20.12 -7.71
N LEU A 245 -39.22 -19.78 -8.89
CA LEU A 245 -38.47 -20.71 -9.75
C LEU A 245 -37.22 -21.27 -9.04
N ALA A 246 -36.49 -20.42 -8.31
CA ALA A 246 -35.35 -20.81 -7.50
C ALA A 246 -35.72 -21.76 -6.35
N THR A 247 -36.89 -21.57 -5.75
CA THR A 247 -37.38 -22.41 -4.64
C THR A 247 -37.95 -23.75 -5.15
N GLY A 248 -38.48 -23.79 -6.38
CA GLY A 248 -39.11 -24.96 -6.99
C GLY A 248 -38.18 -25.82 -7.86
N GLY A 249 -36.92 -25.43 -8.04
CA GLY A 249 -35.93 -26.18 -8.80
C GLY A 249 -35.48 -27.46 -8.08
N ASP A 250 -35.27 -28.53 -8.86
CA ASP A 250 -34.87 -29.85 -8.33
C ASP A 250 -33.47 -29.80 -7.70
N LEU A 251 -33.34 -30.24 -6.44
CA LEU A 251 -32.11 -30.19 -5.62
C LEU A 251 -30.92 -31.01 -6.17
N GLY A 252 -31.10 -31.70 -7.29
CA GLY A 252 -30.11 -32.59 -7.92
C GLY A 252 -29.27 -31.97 -9.04
N ASP A 253 -29.51 -30.72 -9.43
CA ASP A 253 -28.79 -30.11 -10.55
C ASP A 253 -27.38 -29.63 -10.14
N LYS A 254 -26.39 -29.69 -11.04
CA LYS A 254 -24.99 -29.29 -10.74
C LYS A 254 -24.86 -27.82 -10.32
N ARG A 255 -25.87 -27.00 -10.62
CA ARG A 255 -25.99 -25.59 -10.23
C ARG A 255 -26.78 -25.37 -8.94
N ALA A 256 -27.30 -26.42 -8.30
CA ALA A 256 -28.01 -26.34 -7.02
C ALA A 256 -27.25 -25.53 -5.94
N PRO A 257 -25.91 -25.58 -5.85
CA PRO A 257 -25.17 -24.79 -4.86
C PRO A 257 -25.04 -23.29 -5.17
N LEU A 258 -25.54 -22.80 -6.31
CA LEU A 258 -25.41 -21.39 -6.74
C LEU A 258 -26.77 -20.72 -7.03
N ILE A 259 -27.88 -21.40 -6.74
CA ILE A 259 -29.22 -20.95 -7.09
C ILE A 259 -29.53 -19.56 -6.53
N PHE A 260 -29.17 -19.28 -5.27
CA PHE A 260 -29.50 -18.00 -4.64
C PHE A 260 -28.60 -16.88 -5.13
N ALA A 261 -27.33 -17.19 -5.42
CA ALA A 261 -26.41 -16.25 -6.04
C ALA A 261 -26.86 -15.89 -7.47
N ASP A 262 -27.32 -16.85 -8.26
CA ASP A 262 -27.87 -16.62 -9.59
C ASP A 262 -29.17 -15.82 -9.54
N THR A 263 -30.06 -16.11 -8.58
CA THR A 263 -31.31 -15.37 -8.37
C THR A 263 -31.05 -13.91 -7.98
N LEU A 264 -30.09 -13.68 -7.08
CA LEU A 264 -29.64 -12.33 -6.75
C LEU A 264 -29.05 -11.63 -7.97
N THR A 265 -28.25 -12.33 -8.78
CA THR A 265 -27.69 -11.78 -10.02
C THR A 265 -28.79 -11.34 -10.99
N LEU A 266 -29.83 -12.15 -11.17
CA LEU A 266 -30.98 -11.80 -12.02
C LEU A 266 -31.72 -10.55 -11.52
N LEU A 267 -31.87 -10.39 -10.20
CA LEU A 267 -32.45 -9.18 -9.60
C LEU A 267 -31.59 -7.95 -9.92
N LEU A 268 -30.28 -8.03 -9.64
CA LEU A 268 -29.35 -6.91 -9.83
C LEU A 268 -29.19 -6.53 -11.30
N GLU A 269 -29.09 -7.50 -12.21
CA GLU A 269 -29.09 -7.26 -13.66
C GLU A 269 -30.42 -6.69 -14.14
N GLY A 270 -31.55 -7.17 -13.59
CA GLY A 270 -32.87 -6.63 -13.88
C GLY A 270 -32.95 -5.14 -13.58
N ILE A 271 -32.46 -4.72 -12.41
CA ILE A 271 -32.41 -3.31 -12.03
C ILE A 271 -31.45 -2.52 -12.92
N ALA A 272 -30.26 -3.06 -13.20
CA ALA A 272 -29.30 -2.40 -14.08
C ALA A 272 -29.90 -2.12 -15.48
N ARG A 273 -30.61 -3.10 -16.05
CA ARG A 273 -31.31 -2.93 -17.35
C ARG A 273 -32.42 -1.89 -17.29
N VAL A 274 -33.18 -1.84 -16.19
CA VAL A 274 -34.22 -0.81 -15.97
C VAL A 274 -33.59 0.58 -15.91
N VAL A 275 -32.48 0.73 -15.18
CA VAL A 275 -31.74 2.01 -15.12
C VAL A 275 -31.22 2.40 -16.51
N GLU A 276 -30.62 1.48 -17.26
CA GLU A 276 -30.08 1.78 -18.61
C GLU A 276 -31.15 2.15 -19.63
N THR A 277 -32.33 1.54 -19.55
CA THR A 277 -33.44 1.82 -20.48
C THR A 277 -34.06 3.19 -20.22
N HIS A 278 -34.19 3.58 -18.95
CA HIS A 278 -34.87 4.82 -18.57
C HIS A 278 -33.93 6.01 -18.32
N GLN A 279 -32.61 5.80 -18.21
CA GLN A 279 -31.62 6.87 -18.07
C GLN A 279 -31.75 7.95 -19.17
N PRO A 280 -31.80 7.62 -20.49
CA PRO A 280 -31.91 8.63 -21.54
C PRO A 280 -33.19 9.46 -21.44
N ILE A 281 -34.29 8.85 -20.97
CA ILE A 281 -35.59 9.52 -20.82
C ILE A 281 -35.50 10.55 -19.68
N VAL A 282 -34.90 10.16 -18.55
CA VAL A 282 -34.72 11.07 -17.41
C VAL A 282 -33.80 12.23 -17.78
N GLU A 283 -32.65 11.94 -18.39
CA GLU A 283 -31.69 12.98 -18.80
C GLU A 283 -32.27 13.95 -19.83
N THR A 284 -33.09 13.46 -20.78
CA THR A 284 -33.69 14.30 -21.83
C THR A 284 -34.80 15.21 -21.31
N TYR A 285 -35.67 14.73 -20.41
CA TYR A 285 -36.89 15.44 -20.01
C TYR A 285 -36.81 16.10 -18.62
N TYR A 286 -36.06 15.53 -17.68
CA TYR A 286 -35.90 16.06 -16.32
C TYR A 286 -34.58 16.83 -16.14
N GLY A 287 -33.63 16.62 -17.05
CA GLY A 287 -32.30 17.22 -16.99
C GLY A 287 -31.32 16.45 -16.10
N PRO A 288 -30.04 16.84 -16.13
CA PRO A 288 -28.97 16.14 -15.40
C PRO A 288 -29.14 16.27 -13.87
N GLY A 289 -28.67 15.28 -13.12
CA GLY A 289 -28.70 15.22 -11.65
C GLY A 289 -29.97 14.60 -11.06
N HIS A 290 -31.02 14.38 -11.86
CA HIS A 290 -32.28 13.81 -11.40
C HIS A 290 -32.30 12.27 -11.38
N LEU A 291 -31.29 11.63 -11.99
CA LEU A 291 -31.16 10.17 -11.98
C LEU A 291 -30.93 9.62 -10.56
N TYR A 292 -30.27 10.39 -9.71
CA TYR A 292 -30.05 10.07 -8.29
C TYR A 292 -31.35 9.73 -7.54
N THR A 293 -32.40 10.52 -7.77
CA THR A 293 -33.70 10.35 -7.09
C THR A 293 -34.38 9.05 -7.53
N LEU A 294 -34.32 8.73 -8.83
CA LEU A 294 -34.86 7.48 -9.36
C LEU A 294 -34.10 6.26 -8.81
N ILE A 295 -32.76 6.31 -8.81
CA ILE A 295 -31.92 5.23 -8.29
C ILE A 295 -32.17 5.04 -6.78
N THR A 296 -32.41 6.10 -6.03
CA THR A 296 -32.74 6.00 -4.59
C THR A 296 -34.01 5.18 -4.35
N HIS A 297 -35.05 5.37 -5.17
CA HIS A 297 -36.28 4.57 -5.08
C HIS A 297 -36.07 3.12 -5.53
N LEU A 298 -35.35 2.91 -6.63
CA LEU A 298 -35.03 1.56 -7.11
C LEU A 298 -34.15 0.77 -6.13
N GLN A 299 -33.21 1.45 -5.46
CA GLN A 299 -32.35 0.83 -4.45
C GLN A 299 -33.16 0.36 -3.23
N GLN A 300 -34.17 1.10 -2.78
CA GLN A 300 -35.05 0.67 -1.69
C GLN A 300 -35.82 -0.61 -2.02
N GLU A 301 -36.25 -0.77 -3.28
CA GLU A 301 -36.90 -2.01 -3.71
C GLU A 301 -35.89 -3.14 -3.90
N CYS A 302 -34.70 -2.85 -4.44
CA CYS A 302 -33.59 -3.80 -4.48
C CYS A 302 -33.28 -4.36 -3.10
N ASP A 303 -33.16 -3.49 -2.11
CA ASP A 303 -32.92 -3.82 -0.71
C ASP A 303 -34.00 -4.78 -0.17
N ARG A 304 -35.28 -4.50 -0.43
CA ARG A 304 -36.40 -5.33 0.02
C ARG A 304 -36.38 -6.72 -0.60
N GLN A 305 -36.15 -6.81 -1.91
CA GLN A 305 -36.16 -8.10 -2.62
C GLN A 305 -34.88 -8.91 -2.35
N ALA A 306 -33.72 -8.25 -2.26
CA ALA A 306 -32.47 -8.89 -1.87
C ALA A 306 -32.57 -9.49 -0.46
N GLN A 307 -33.17 -8.78 0.50
CA GLN A 307 -33.42 -9.32 1.84
C GLN A 307 -34.21 -10.63 1.79
N LYS A 308 -35.30 -10.70 1.01
CA LYS A 308 -36.09 -11.94 0.88
C LYS A 308 -35.28 -13.10 0.29
N ILE A 309 -34.42 -12.81 -0.69
CA ILE A 309 -33.53 -13.83 -1.29
C ILE A 309 -32.53 -14.33 -0.25
N VAL A 310 -31.91 -13.42 0.50
CA VAL A 310 -30.93 -13.74 1.56
C VAL A 310 -31.60 -14.52 2.71
N ASP A 311 -32.79 -14.12 3.15
CA ASP A 311 -33.54 -14.82 4.21
C ASP A 311 -33.86 -16.26 3.81
N LYS A 312 -34.31 -16.46 2.55
CA LYS A 312 -34.54 -17.80 2.01
C LYS A 312 -33.26 -18.62 1.89
N PHE A 313 -32.15 -18.00 1.48
CA PHE A 313 -30.83 -18.64 1.46
C PHE A 313 -30.43 -19.11 2.85
N ILE A 314 -30.53 -18.25 3.87
CA ILE A 314 -30.21 -18.56 5.26
C ILE A 314 -31.04 -19.75 5.76
N GLN A 315 -32.34 -19.76 5.46
CA GLN A 315 -33.26 -20.83 5.86
C GLN A 315 -32.97 -22.16 5.16
N GLN A 316 -32.78 -22.16 3.82
CA GLN A 316 -32.57 -23.40 3.07
C GLN A 316 -31.18 -24.01 3.23
N ARG A 317 -30.16 -23.19 3.49
CA ARG A 317 -28.77 -23.66 3.65
C ARG A 317 -28.36 -23.86 5.11
N ASP A 318 -29.27 -23.55 6.03
CA ASP A 318 -29.08 -23.59 7.48
C ASP A 318 -27.81 -22.82 7.93
N TYR A 319 -27.58 -21.67 7.29
CA TYR A 319 -26.31 -20.94 7.36
C TYR A 319 -25.96 -20.48 8.78
N LEU A 320 -26.96 -19.99 9.52
CA LEU A 320 -26.78 -19.51 10.90
C LEU A 320 -26.49 -20.65 11.88
N ASN A 321 -27.14 -21.81 11.72
CA ASN A 321 -26.86 -22.97 12.56
C ASN A 321 -25.45 -23.50 12.30
N LYS A 322 -25.05 -23.59 11.02
CA LYS A 322 -23.67 -23.95 10.65
C LYS A 322 -22.64 -23.01 11.29
N PHE A 323 -22.90 -21.71 11.27
CA PHE A 323 -22.05 -20.73 11.94
C PHE A 323 -21.98 -20.97 13.46
N GLN A 324 -23.10 -21.22 14.14
CA GLN A 324 -23.14 -21.48 15.59
C GLN A 324 -22.36 -22.73 15.98
N ILE A 325 -22.47 -23.79 15.18
CA ILE A 325 -21.72 -25.04 15.39
C ILE A 325 -20.22 -24.78 15.22
N VAL A 326 -19.82 -24.07 14.15
CA VAL A 326 -18.42 -23.69 13.92
C VAL A 326 -17.88 -22.86 15.08
N GLN A 327 -18.60 -21.82 15.51
CA GLN A 327 -18.19 -20.97 16.62
C GLN A 327 -18.01 -21.77 17.92
N SER A 328 -18.93 -22.69 18.20
CA SER A 328 -18.87 -23.59 19.37
C SER A 328 -17.66 -24.52 19.30
N SER A 329 -17.34 -25.03 18.10
CA SER A 329 -16.18 -25.91 17.87
C SER A 329 -14.85 -25.17 18.08
N MET A 330 -14.77 -23.89 17.70
CA MET A 330 -13.56 -23.07 17.85
C MET A 330 -13.31 -22.67 19.31
N MET A 331 -14.35 -22.52 20.14
CA MET A 331 -14.21 -22.13 21.55
C MET A 331 -13.74 -23.26 22.50
N LYS A 332 -13.41 -24.46 22.00
CA LYS A 332 -12.86 -25.62 22.75
C LYS A 332 -13.62 -26.03 24.03
N SER A 333 -14.86 -25.56 24.23
CA SER A 333 -15.60 -25.67 25.50
C SER A 333 -16.46 -26.95 25.59
N VAL A 334 -16.84 -27.55 24.47
CA VAL A 334 -17.72 -28.73 24.42
C VAL A 334 -17.26 -29.64 23.25
N PRO A 335 -17.36 -30.98 23.35
CA PRO A 335 -17.31 -31.85 22.17
C PRO A 335 -18.54 -31.56 21.31
N ALA A 336 -18.47 -30.47 20.54
CA ALA A 336 -19.51 -30.05 19.62
C ALA A 336 -19.46 -30.94 18.37
N GLU A 337 -20.65 -31.17 17.81
CA GLU A 337 -20.86 -31.79 16.50
C GLU A 337 -19.93 -31.10 15.48
N ARG A 338 -19.06 -31.87 14.80
CA ARG A 338 -18.10 -31.31 13.83
C ARG A 338 -18.73 -31.36 12.45
N ILE A 339 -18.81 -30.20 11.80
CA ILE A 339 -19.27 -30.14 10.41
C ILE A 339 -18.11 -30.57 9.51
N GLU A 340 -18.38 -31.45 8.56
CA GLU A 340 -17.37 -31.80 7.57
C GLU A 340 -17.04 -30.59 6.68
N PRO A 341 -15.76 -30.26 6.46
CA PRO A 341 -15.39 -29.11 5.62
C PRO A 341 -15.99 -29.15 4.20
N ARG A 342 -16.28 -30.36 3.69
CA ARG A 342 -16.90 -30.55 2.37
C ARG A 342 -18.32 -29.97 2.27
N GLU A 343 -19.06 -29.91 3.37
CA GLU A 343 -20.42 -29.36 3.40
C GLU A 343 -20.45 -27.83 3.47
N LEU A 344 -19.38 -27.23 3.98
CA LEU A 344 -19.20 -25.77 4.02
C LEU A 344 -18.79 -25.20 2.66
N ASP A 345 -17.97 -25.93 1.89
CA ASP A 345 -17.36 -25.43 0.64
C ASP A 345 -18.36 -24.79 -0.35
N PRO A 346 -19.52 -25.42 -0.66
CA PRO A 346 -20.47 -24.85 -1.61
C PRO A 346 -21.20 -23.62 -1.05
N VAL A 347 -21.49 -23.62 0.26
CA VAL A 347 -22.18 -22.51 0.93
C VAL A 347 -21.27 -21.28 1.01
N LEU A 348 -19.99 -21.49 1.35
CA LEU A 348 -18.98 -20.44 1.38
C LEU A 348 -18.75 -19.85 -0.02
N MET A 349 -18.75 -20.69 -1.07
CA MET A 349 -18.70 -20.22 -2.45
C MET A 349 -19.93 -19.37 -2.82
N GLU A 350 -21.14 -19.81 -2.50
CA GLU A 350 -22.39 -19.09 -2.79
C GLU A 350 -22.40 -17.70 -2.14
N VAL A 351 -21.99 -17.58 -0.87
CA VAL A 351 -21.90 -16.30 -0.14
C VAL A 351 -20.89 -15.34 -0.78
N THR A 352 -19.70 -15.82 -1.11
CA THR A 352 -18.70 -14.95 -1.76
C THR A 352 -19.16 -14.47 -3.13
N LEU A 353 -19.86 -15.31 -3.89
CA LEU A 353 -20.43 -14.91 -5.18
C LEU A 353 -21.56 -13.88 -5.01
N MET A 354 -22.45 -14.06 -4.03
CA MET A 354 -23.50 -13.07 -3.72
C MET A 354 -22.89 -11.70 -3.40
N ASN A 355 -21.86 -11.66 -2.55
CA ASN A 355 -21.17 -10.43 -2.19
C ASN A 355 -20.48 -9.77 -3.41
N ALA A 356 -19.81 -10.58 -4.24
CA ALA A 356 -19.14 -10.10 -5.45
C ALA A 356 -20.13 -9.44 -6.43
N ARG A 357 -21.32 -10.03 -6.60
CA ARG A 357 -22.38 -9.51 -7.48
C ARG A 357 -22.99 -8.23 -6.92
N ALA A 358 -23.22 -8.17 -5.61
CA ALA A 358 -23.68 -6.96 -4.95
C ALA A 358 -22.68 -5.80 -5.10
N GLU A 359 -21.38 -6.04 -4.88
CA GLU A 359 -20.34 -5.02 -5.03
C GLU A 359 -20.21 -4.52 -6.48
N LEU A 360 -20.27 -5.43 -7.46
CA LEU A 360 -20.30 -5.04 -8.88
C LEU A 360 -21.48 -4.13 -9.23
N TYR A 361 -22.66 -4.44 -8.69
CA TYR A 361 -23.86 -3.62 -8.86
C TYR A 361 -23.73 -2.25 -8.20
N LEU A 362 -23.26 -2.18 -6.95
CA LEU A 362 -23.06 -0.90 -6.25
C LEU A 362 -22.02 -0.03 -6.96
N ARG A 363 -20.95 -0.64 -7.50
CA ARG A 363 -19.96 0.05 -8.33
C ARG A 363 -20.56 0.56 -9.64
N PHE A 364 -21.43 -0.22 -10.28
CA PHE A 364 -22.16 0.20 -11.47
C PHE A 364 -23.03 1.43 -11.17
N LEU A 365 -23.83 1.40 -10.09
CA LEU A 365 -24.67 2.54 -9.69
C LEU A 365 -23.81 3.77 -9.38
N ARG A 366 -22.73 3.61 -8.62
CA ARG A 366 -21.80 4.71 -8.31
C ARG A 366 -21.31 5.40 -9.58
N ARG A 367 -20.84 4.64 -10.57
CA ARG A 367 -20.33 5.17 -11.84
C ARG A 367 -21.40 5.94 -12.60
N ARG A 368 -22.64 5.43 -12.65
CA ARG A 368 -23.76 6.08 -13.35
C ARG A 368 -24.20 7.37 -12.68
N MET A 369 -24.35 7.36 -11.35
CA MET A 369 -24.75 8.55 -10.59
C MET A 369 -23.69 9.65 -10.67
N MET A 370 -22.42 9.28 -10.56
CA MET A 370 -21.31 10.24 -10.69
C MET A 370 -21.24 10.85 -12.09
N ALA A 371 -21.43 10.06 -13.15
CA ALA A 371 -21.46 10.57 -14.52
C ALA A 371 -22.60 11.56 -14.75
N ASP A 372 -23.79 11.31 -14.17
CA ASP A 372 -24.93 12.24 -14.26
C ASP A 372 -24.64 13.58 -13.54
N PHE A 373 -24.03 13.52 -12.36
CA PHE A 373 -23.61 14.74 -11.63
C PHE A 373 -22.52 15.53 -12.35
N GLU A 374 -21.57 14.87 -13.03
CA GLU A 374 -20.53 15.54 -13.82
C GLU A 374 -21.10 16.35 -14.99
N VAL A 375 -22.22 15.90 -15.57
CA VAL A 375 -22.91 16.63 -16.64
C VAL A 375 -23.76 17.77 -16.08
N GLY A 376 -24.32 17.61 -14.87
CA GLY A 376 -25.15 18.62 -14.20
C GLY A 376 -24.37 19.79 -13.59
N ASP A 377 -23.24 19.52 -12.94
CA ASP A 377 -22.40 20.54 -12.28
C ASP A 377 -21.25 20.99 -13.20
N ALA A 378 -21.49 22.02 -14.02
CA ALA A 378 -20.50 22.55 -14.96
C ALA A 378 -19.21 23.15 -14.32
N GLN A 379 -19.13 23.28 -12.99
CA GLN A 379 -18.00 23.93 -12.29
C GLN A 379 -17.28 23.08 -11.23
N SER A 380 -17.75 21.86 -10.91
CA SER A 380 -17.08 20.79 -10.14
C SER A 380 -18.16 19.97 -9.45
N VAL A 381 -18.05 18.64 -9.47
CA VAL A 381 -18.97 17.79 -8.71
C VAL A 381 -18.94 18.22 -7.24
N THR A 382 -20.06 18.75 -6.75
CA THR A 382 -20.15 19.25 -5.39
C THR A 382 -19.79 18.11 -4.42
N GLN A 383 -18.84 18.33 -3.50
CA GLN A 383 -18.38 17.33 -2.52
C GLN A 383 -19.54 16.70 -1.72
N GLU A 384 -20.64 17.45 -1.59
CA GLU A 384 -21.92 17.01 -1.02
C GLU A 384 -22.61 15.90 -1.84
N HIS A 385 -22.64 16.00 -3.18
CA HIS A 385 -23.18 14.94 -4.04
C HIS A 385 -22.39 13.65 -3.89
N GLN A 386 -21.05 13.72 -3.87
CA GLN A 386 -20.20 12.55 -3.63
C GLN A 386 -20.51 11.90 -2.27
N GLN A 387 -20.62 12.71 -1.21
CA GLN A 387 -20.97 12.20 0.12
C GLN A 387 -22.37 11.56 0.17
N ASN A 388 -23.33 12.12 -0.56
CA ASN A 388 -24.70 11.58 -0.60
C ASN A 388 -24.76 10.24 -1.34
N VAL A 389 -24.05 10.10 -2.48
CA VAL A 389 -23.90 8.80 -3.18
C VAL A 389 -23.22 7.79 -2.26
N GLU A 390 -22.14 8.19 -1.57
CA GLU A 390 -21.46 7.28 -0.65
C GLU A 390 -22.33 6.85 0.52
N LYS A 391 -23.09 7.77 1.12
CA LYS A 391 -24.03 7.44 2.20
C LYS A 391 -25.10 6.48 1.72
N LEU A 392 -25.69 6.71 0.55
CA LEU A 392 -26.72 5.84 -0.02
C LEU A 392 -26.18 4.42 -0.24
N LEU A 393 -25.03 4.30 -0.90
CA LEU A 393 -24.46 2.99 -1.25
C LEU A 393 -23.90 2.25 -0.03
N LYS A 394 -23.24 2.93 0.91
CA LYS A 394 -22.69 2.29 2.12
C LYS A 394 -23.77 1.90 3.13
N HIS A 395 -24.83 2.69 3.28
CA HIS A 395 -25.88 2.47 4.27
C HIS A 395 -27.13 1.76 3.74
N CYS A 396 -27.19 1.41 2.45
CA CYS A 396 -28.29 0.59 1.92
C CYS A 396 -28.36 -0.76 2.63
N LEU A 397 -29.55 -1.35 2.67
CA LEU A 397 -29.78 -2.63 3.32
C LEU A 397 -29.02 -3.75 2.60
N LEU A 398 -28.87 -3.69 1.28
CA LEU A 398 -28.05 -4.64 0.51
C LEU A 398 -26.60 -4.66 1.02
N SER A 399 -25.96 -3.50 1.20
CA SER A 399 -24.60 -3.42 1.73
C SER A 399 -24.51 -4.02 3.13
N ARG A 400 -25.45 -3.67 4.02
CA ARG A 400 -25.48 -4.16 5.41
C ARG A 400 -25.67 -5.68 5.48
N THR A 401 -26.62 -6.22 4.73
CA THR A 401 -26.90 -7.67 4.69
C THR A 401 -25.71 -8.46 4.15
N MET A 402 -25.05 -7.95 3.10
CA MET A 402 -23.85 -8.59 2.55
C MET A 402 -22.67 -8.52 3.53
N GLN A 403 -22.49 -7.40 4.24
CA GLN A 403 -21.49 -7.27 5.31
C GLN A 403 -21.75 -8.24 6.46
N GLU A 404 -23.01 -8.44 6.87
CA GLU A 404 -23.40 -9.42 7.89
C GLU A 404 -23.08 -10.86 7.43
N LEU A 405 -23.43 -11.22 6.19
CA LEU A 405 -23.10 -12.53 5.60
C LEU A 405 -21.58 -12.78 5.56
N ILE A 406 -20.80 -11.76 5.17
CA ILE A 406 -19.33 -11.81 5.16
C ILE A 406 -18.78 -11.93 6.60
N GLY A 407 -19.41 -11.26 7.56
CA GLY A 407 -19.07 -11.38 8.98
C GLY A 407 -19.18 -12.81 9.50
N TYR A 408 -20.22 -13.55 9.09
CA TYR A 408 -20.35 -14.98 9.40
C TYR A 408 -19.40 -15.86 8.57
N TYR A 409 -19.12 -15.47 7.32
CA TYR A 409 -18.22 -16.20 6.43
C TYR A 409 -16.79 -16.28 7.00
N ILE A 410 -16.25 -15.18 7.53
CA ILE A 410 -14.83 -15.11 7.95
C ILE A 410 -14.47 -16.23 8.95
N PRO A 411 -15.19 -16.43 10.07
CA PRO A 411 -14.89 -17.53 11.00
C PRO A 411 -15.15 -18.92 10.42
N MET A 412 -16.15 -19.08 9.55
CA MET A 412 -16.43 -20.36 8.90
C MET A 412 -15.35 -20.76 7.90
N GLU A 413 -14.83 -19.80 7.15
CA GLU A 413 -13.72 -19.99 6.23
C GLU A 413 -12.41 -20.26 6.99
N GLU A 414 -12.17 -19.58 8.12
CA GLU A 414 -11.04 -19.88 9.02
C GLU A 414 -11.10 -21.34 9.52
N TYR A 415 -12.27 -21.77 10.02
CA TYR A 415 -12.50 -23.15 10.46
C TYR A 415 -12.28 -24.15 9.34
N TYR A 416 -12.86 -23.89 8.16
CA TYR A 416 -12.66 -24.70 6.96
C TYR A 416 -11.16 -24.83 6.63
N MET A 417 -10.42 -23.73 6.61
CA MET A 417 -8.99 -23.72 6.31
C MET A 417 -8.20 -24.56 7.32
N ARG A 418 -8.41 -24.34 8.62
CA ARG A 418 -7.67 -25.04 9.68
C ARG A 418 -7.94 -26.54 9.68
N GLU A 419 -9.20 -26.96 9.60
CA GLU A 419 -9.54 -28.39 9.59
C GLU A 419 -9.06 -29.10 8.31
N THR A 420 -9.12 -28.44 7.16
CA THR A 420 -8.63 -29.02 5.91
C THR A 420 -7.11 -29.11 5.86
N VAL A 421 -6.38 -28.11 6.38
CA VAL A 421 -4.92 -28.16 6.56
C VAL A 421 -4.54 -29.29 7.52
N ASN A 422 -5.20 -29.39 8.68
CA ASN A 422 -4.95 -30.48 9.63
C ASN A 422 -5.22 -31.87 9.02
N LYS A 423 -6.26 -31.99 8.19
CA LYS A 423 -6.56 -33.23 7.47
C LYS A 423 -5.51 -33.54 6.40
N ALA A 424 -5.03 -32.54 5.66
CA ALA A 424 -3.94 -32.70 4.69
C ALA A 424 -2.65 -33.17 5.36
N VAL A 425 -2.30 -32.59 6.52
CA VAL A 425 -1.18 -33.02 7.36
C VAL A 425 -1.35 -34.47 7.84
N ALA A 426 -2.56 -34.86 8.25
CA ALA A 426 -2.82 -36.23 8.70
C ALA A 426 -2.77 -37.27 7.57
N MET A 427 -3.02 -36.85 6.32
CA MET A 427 -2.97 -37.68 5.12
C MET A 427 -1.63 -37.55 4.36
N ASP A 428 -0.58 -37.04 5.02
CA ASP A 428 0.75 -36.83 4.43
C ASP A 428 1.30 -38.14 3.84
N THR A 429 1.70 -38.09 2.57
CA THR A 429 2.30 -39.21 1.85
C THR A 429 3.67 -38.82 1.29
N TYR A 430 4.60 -39.78 1.36
CA TYR A 430 5.94 -39.66 0.81
C TYR A 430 6.20 -40.75 -0.21
N GLU A 431 6.45 -40.35 -1.46
CA GLU A 431 6.87 -41.25 -2.52
C GLU A 431 8.41 -41.31 -2.59
N LYS A 432 8.97 -42.53 -2.56
CA LYS A 432 10.43 -42.73 -2.62
C LYS A 432 11.00 -42.12 -3.91
N GLY A 433 11.98 -41.23 -3.76
CA GLY A 433 12.63 -40.53 -4.87
C GLY A 433 12.16 -39.08 -5.06
N GLN A 434 11.07 -38.67 -4.40
CA GLN A 434 10.74 -37.25 -4.28
C GLN A 434 11.52 -36.59 -3.15
N LEU A 435 11.73 -35.27 -3.26
CA LEU A 435 12.43 -34.47 -2.25
C LEU A 435 11.49 -33.98 -1.14
N THR A 436 10.23 -33.70 -1.49
CA THR A 436 9.20 -33.20 -0.58
C THR A 436 8.08 -34.21 -0.37
N SER A 437 7.22 -33.97 0.62
CA SER A 437 6.00 -34.75 0.85
C SER A 437 4.77 -34.03 0.30
N SER A 438 3.69 -34.78 0.05
CA SER A 438 2.44 -34.23 -0.53
C SER A 438 1.81 -33.14 0.34
N MET A 439 2.04 -33.19 1.65
CA MET A 439 1.52 -32.23 2.63
C MET A 439 1.87 -30.77 2.31
N VAL A 440 3.04 -30.48 1.73
CA VAL A 440 3.40 -29.09 1.39
C VAL A 440 2.48 -28.56 0.31
N ASP A 441 2.35 -29.28 -0.81
CA ASP A 441 1.52 -28.85 -1.93
C ASP A 441 0.04 -28.78 -1.55
N ASP A 442 -0.45 -29.76 -0.78
CA ASP A 442 -1.84 -29.82 -0.32
C ASP A 442 -2.17 -28.62 0.60
N CYS A 443 -1.31 -28.32 1.58
CA CYS A 443 -1.52 -27.19 2.49
C CYS A 443 -1.52 -25.84 1.76
N PHE A 444 -0.55 -25.62 0.86
CA PHE A 444 -0.49 -24.35 0.11
C PHE A 444 -1.61 -24.24 -0.93
N TYR A 445 -2.07 -25.36 -1.50
CA TYR A 445 -3.25 -25.38 -2.37
C TYR A 445 -4.51 -24.95 -1.60
N ILE A 446 -4.72 -25.48 -0.39
CA ILE A 446 -5.86 -25.13 0.47
C ILE A 446 -5.81 -23.65 0.85
N VAL A 447 -4.67 -23.15 1.33
CA VAL A 447 -4.50 -21.75 1.69
C VAL A 447 -4.77 -20.84 0.49
N LYS A 448 -4.20 -21.17 -0.67
CA LYS A 448 -4.45 -20.44 -1.91
C LYS A 448 -5.93 -20.46 -2.30
N LYS A 449 -6.60 -21.61 -2.21
CA LYS A 449 -8.04 -21.73 -2.51
C LYS A 449 -8.87 -20.79 -1.63
N CYS A 450 -8.62 -20.75 -0.34
CA CYS A 450 -9.36 -19.92 0.60
C CYS A 450 -9.12 -18.42 0.37
N ILE A 451 -7.86 -18.02 0.13
CA ILE A 451 -7.54 -16.62 -0.18
C ILE A 451 -8.13 -16.22 -1.54
N SER A 452 -8.05 -17.06 -2.57
CA SER A 452 -8.67 -16.79 -3.87
C SER A 452 -10.20 -16.69 -3.79
N ARG A 453 -10.84 -17.49 -2.93
CA ARG A 453 -12.27 -17.37 -2.65
C ARG A 453 -12.60 -16.06 -1.93
N ALA A 454 -11.83 -15.68 -0.91
CA ALA A 454 -11.99 -14.38 -0.25
C ALA A 454 -11.76 -13.21 -1.24
N LEU A 455 -10.80 -13.33 -2.14
CA LEU A 455 -10.54 -12.34 -3.21
C LEU A 455 -11.76 -12.21 -4.14
N SER A 456 -12.42 -13.32 -4.47
CA SER A 456 -13.62 -13.30 -5.32
C SER A 456 -14.78 -12.52 -4.70
N SER A 457 -14.85 -12.44 -3.35
CA SER A 457 -15.87 -11.66 -2.65
C SER A 457 -15.80 -10.16 -2.95
N SER A 458 -14.67 -9.65 -3.47
CA SER A 458 -14.41 -8.22 -3.70
C SER A 458 -14.44 -7.35 -2.43
N SER A 459 -14.45 -7.95 -1.23
CA SER A 459 -14.33 -7.22 0.05
C SER A 459 -12.89 -7.20 0.55
N ILE A 460 -12.35 -6.00 0.76
CA ILE A 460 -10.97 -5.79 1.23
C ILE A 460 -10.80 -6.29 2.66
N ASP A 461 -11.76 -5.98 3.54
CA ASP A 461 -11.68 -6.41 4.94
C ASP A 461 -11.76 -7.94 5.06
N CYS A 462 -12.57 -8.60 4.23
CA CYS A 462 -12.62 -10.07 4.14
C CYS A 462 -11.29 -10.66 3.65
N LEU A 463 -10.68 -10.07 2.62
CA LEU A 463 -9.39 -10.51 2.10
C LEU A 463 -8.28 -10.35 3.15
N CYS A 464 -8.20 -9.20 3.80
CA CYS A 464 -7.22 -8.94 4.87
C CYS A 464 -7.38 -9.92 6.03
N ALA A 465 -8.62 -10.16 6.49
CA ALA A 465 -8.88 -11.17 7.51
C ALA A 465 -8.40 -12.55 7.07
N MET A 466 -8.69 -12.95 5.82
CA MET A 466 -8.29 -14.26 5.30
C MET A 466 -6.78 -14.43 5.15
N ILE A 467 -6.06 -13.39 4.74
CA ILE A 467 -4.59 -13.39 4.70
C ILE A 467 -4.02 -13.56 6.11
N ASN A 468 -4.59 -12.86 7.10
CA ASN A 468 -4.15 -12.99 8.50
C ASN A 468 -4.44 -14.37 9.08
N HIS A 469 -5.60 -14.96 8.77
CA HIS A 469 -5.92 -16.34 9.14
C HIS A 469 -4.99 -17.36 8.45
N ALA A 470 -4.67 -17.16 7.17
CA ALA A 470 -3.70 -17.97 6.46
C ALA A 470 -2.29 -17.87 7.08
N ASN A 471 -1.85 -16.67 7.45
CA ASN A 471 -0.60 -16.46 8.17
C ASN A 471 -0.60 -17.21 9.49
N SER A 472 -1.68 -17.09 10.28
CA SER A 472 -1.81 -17.81 11.54
C SER A 472 -1.80 -19.33 11.36
N ALA A 473 -2.49 -19.87 10.35
CA ALA A 473 -2.50 -21.31 10.06
C ALA A 473 -1.13 -21.82 9.63
N LEU A 474 -0.39 -21.06 8.81
CA LEU A 474 0.95 -21.42 8.38
C LEU A 474 1.98 -21.29 9.51
N GLU A 475 1.90 -20.22 10.30
CA GLU A 475 2.87 -19.91 11.36
C GLU A 475 2.66 -20.71 12.65
N SER A 476 1.42 -20.89 13.08
CA SER A 476 1.08 -21.60 14.30
C SER A 476 0.93 -23.08 14.01
N ASP A 477 -0.04 -23.45 13.18
CA ASP A 477 -0.49 -24.84 13.08
C ASP A 477 0.50 -25.66 12.22
N PHE A 478 0.83 -25.17 11.02
CA PHE A 478 1.68 -25.92 10.09
C PHE A 478 3.16 -25.93 10.47
N ARG A 479 3.71 -24.78 10.89
CA ARG A 479 5.10 -24.72 11.37
C ARG A 479 5.30 -25.56 12.62
N GLU A 480 4.34 -25.62 13.55
CA GLU A 480 4.45 -26.46 14.75
C GLU A 480 4.56 -27.95 14.38
N VAL A 481 3.83 -28.42 13.36
CA VAL A 481 3.96 -29.79 12.85
C VAL A 481 5.38 -30.05 12.33
N LEU A 482 5.92 -29.16 11.50
CA LEU A 482 7.27 -29.30 10.95
C LEU A 482 8.33 -29.20 12.05
N TYR A 483 8.17 -28.29 13.01
CA TYR A 483 9.02 -28.16 14.18
C TYR A 483 9.02 -29.44 15.02
N ASN A 484 7.85 -30.03 15.28
CA ASN A 484 7.74 -31.28 16.04
C ASN A 484 8.37 -32.46 15.29
N LYS A 485 8.30 -32.49 13.95
CA LYS A 485 9.02 -33.48 13.13
C LYS A 485 10.54 -33.27 13.20
N LEU A 486 11.04 -32.03 13.13
CA LEU A 486 12.48 -31.74 13.24
C LEU A 486 13.02 -31.99 14.65
N ARG A 487 12.24 -31.68 15.70
CA ARG A 487 12.63 -31.87 17.11
C ARG A 487 12.87 -33.34 17.48
N GLN A 488 12.34 -34.29 16.71
CA GLN A 488 12.67 -35.71 16.88
C GLN A 488 14.15 -36.00 16.58
N GLY A 489 14.81 -35.09 15.85
CA GLY A 489 16.23 -35.07 15.58
C GLY A 489 16.67 -36.06 14.50
N PHE A 490 17.87 -35.84 13.97
CA PHE A 490 18.45 -36.78 13.03
C PHE A 490 18.86 -38.07 13.77
N PRO A 491 18.40 -39.27 13.36
CA PRO A 491 18.72 -40.50 14.07
C PRO A 491 20.23 -40.73 14.12
N ALA A 492 20.79 -40.89 15.33
CA ALA A 492 22.17 -41.30 15.49
C ALA A 492 22.35 -42.72 14.92
N THR A 493 23.43 -42.94 14.16
CA THR A 493 23.75 -44.30 13.72
C THR A 493 24.21 -45.15 14.90
N THR A 494 23.93 -46.46 14.90
CA THR A 494 24.31 -47.39 15.97
C THR A 494 25.81 -47.35 16.29
N LEU A 495 26.66 -47.05 15.30
CA LEU A 495 28.10 -46.82 15.46
C LEU A 495 28.43 -45.52 16.23
N GLN A 496 27.67 -44.45 16.03
CA GLN A 496 27.81 -43.19 16.75
C GLN A 496 27.33 -43.30 18.21
N ASP A 497 26.30 -44.09 18.50
CA ASP A 497 25.86 -44.35 19.89
C ASP A 497 26.88 -45.19 20.68
N ILE A 498 27.56 -46.12 20.00
CA ILE A 498 28.69 -46.87 20.56
C ILE A 498 29.87 -45.93 20.88
N GLN A 499 30.21 -45.01 19.97
CA GLN A 499 31.28 -44.02 20.20
C GLN A 499 30.94 -42.96 21.26
N ARG A 500 29.64 -42.67 21.48
CA ARG A 500 29.16 -41.74 22.52
C ARG A 500 29.00 -42.38 23.90
N GLY A 501 29.29 -43.67 24.06
CA GLY A 501 29.28 -44.35 25.35
C GLY A 501 27.89 -44.54 25.96
N VAL A 502 26.84 -44.62 25.13
CA VAL A 502 25.46 -44.80 25.61
C VAL A 502 25.23 -46.29 25.95
N SER A 503 24.98 -46.58 27.23
CA SER A 503 24.83 -47.95 27.76
C SER A 503 23.75 -48.79 27.05
N SER A 504 22.74 -48.15 26.46
CA SER A 504 21.67 -48.83 25.72
C SER A 504 22.16 -49.49 24.43
N ALA A 505 23.10 -48.89 23.70
CA ALA A 505 23.67 -49.45 22.47
C ALA A 505 24.58 -50.66 22.75
N VAL A 506 25.36 -50.60 23.84
CA VAL A 506 26.16 -51.74 24.33
C VAL A 506 25.26 -52.90 24.78
N SER A 507 24.13 -52.60 25.43
CA SER A 507 23.13 -53.61 25.83
C SER A 507 22.40 -54.25 24.64
N LEU A 508 22.13 -53.48 23.57
CA LEU A 508 21.55 -53.98 22.32
C LEU A 508 22.54 -54.89 21.58
N MET A 509 23.84 -54.59 21.62
CA MET A 509 24.88 -55.46 21.06
C MET A 509 25.05 -56.75 21.89
N GLN A 510 25.09 -56.65 23.22
CA GLN A 510 25.19 -57.82 24.11
C GLN A 510 23.97 -58.74 24.00
N SER A 511 22.76 -58.19 23.88
CA SER A 511 21.54 -59.00 23.69
C SER A 511 21.45 -59.63 22.29
N SER A 512 21.89 -58.91 21.24
CA SER A 512 21.93 -59.44 19.86
C SER A 512 23.00 -60.52 19.66
N LEU A 513 24.16 -60.40 20.34
CA LEU A 513 25.22 -61.42 20.35
C LEU A 513 24.81 -62.68 21.12
N GLN A 514 23.96 -62.58 22.14
CA GLN A 514 23.43 -63.74 22.87
C GLN A 514 22.29 -64.47 22.14
N GLN A 515 21.56 -63.82 21.22
CA GLN A 515 20.39 -64.42 20.56
C GLN A 515 20.57 -64.78 19.07
N GLY A 516 21.72 -64.49 18.45
CA GLY A 516 22.04 -64.99 17.10
C GLY A 516 21.08 -64.54 15.98
N LYS A 517 20.22 -63.55 16.22
CA LYS A 517 19.31 -62.96 15.23
C LYS A 517 19.56 -61.46 15.14
N PHE A 518 20.10 -61.02 14.00
CA PHE A 518 20.12 -59.62 13.61
C PHE A 518 18.68 -59.16 13.35
N ASN A 519 18.16 -58.21 14.16
CA ASN A 519 16.85 -57.60 13.93
C ASN A 519 16.94 -56.55 12.80
N THR A 520 16.67 -56.95 11.57
CA THR A 520 16.64 -56.08 10.37
C THR A 520 15.57 -54.98 10.46
N LEU A 521 14.50 -55.18 11.23
CA LEU A 521 13.40 -54.23 11.46
C LEU A 521 13.84 -52.91 12.12
N GLY A 522 14.90 -52.94 12.94
CA GLY A 522 15.43 -51.72 13.58
C GLY A 522 16.22 -50.82 12.63
N ILE A 523 16.84 -51.41 11.59
CA ILE A 523 17.66 -50.72 10.61
C ILE A 523 16.76 -50.01 9.58
N GLU A 524 15.72 -50.70 9.09
CA GLU A 524 14.72 -50.10 8.20
C GLU A 524 13.99 -48.93 8.86
N SER A 525 13.68 -49.05 10.17
CA SER A 525 13.08 -47.94 10.93
C SER A 525 14.01 -46.73 11.06
N ALA A 526 15.31 -46.93 11.18
CA ALA A 526 16.30 -45.84 11.30
C ALA A 526 16.55 -45.15 9.96
N GLU A 527 16.62 -45.91 8.85
CA GLU A 527 16.72 -45.33 7.50
C GLU A 527 15.48 -44.54 7.11
N ASN A 528 14.29 -45.06 7.45
CA ASN A 528 13.03 -44.33 7.24
C ASN A 528 12.98 -43.04 8.08
N ALA A 529 13.48 -43.05 9.31
CA ALA A 529 13.56 -41.85 10.14
C ALA A 529 14.57 -40.82 9.61
N LYS A 530 15.72 -41.25 9.06
CA LYS A 530 16.67 -40.36 8.37
C LYS A 530 16.03 -39.72 7.14
N ALA A 531 15.38 -40.54 6.30
CA ALA A 531 14.68 -40.04 5.12
C ALA A 531 13.58 -39.05 5.51
N ALA A 532 12.77 -39.34 6.52
CA ALA A 532 11.72 -38.45 7.02
C ALA A 532 12.28 -37.10 7.52
N PHE A 533 13.43 -37.10 8.21
CA PHE A 533 14.09 -35.87 8.65
C PHE A 533 14.58 -35.03 7.46
N LEU A 534 15.24 -35.64 6.48
CA LEU A 534 15.73 -34.96 5.29
C LEU A 534 14.58 -34.39 4.43
N VAL A 535 13.50 -35.15 4.26
CA VAL A 535 12.28 -34.69 3.59
C VAL A 535 11.64 -33.54 4.36
N THR A 536 11.65 -33.55 5.69
CA THR A 536 11.13 -32.44 6.50
C THR A 536 11.96 -31.17 6.30
N LEU A 537 13.29 -31.27 6.17
CA LEU A 537 14.14 -30.10 5.83
C LEU A 537 13.79 -29.52 4.46
N ASN A 538 13.65 -30.39 3.44
CA ASN A 538 13.22 -29.97 2.10
C ASN A 538 11.84 -29.31 2.15
N ASN A 539 10.90 -29.88 2.90
CA ASN A 539 9.57 -29.32 3.08
C ASN A 539 9.64 -27.90 3.67
N VAL A 540 10.43 -27.68 4.74
CA VAL A 540 10.56 -26.34 5.36
C VAL A 540 11.13 -25.31 4.38
N GLU A 541 12.12 -25.69 3.58
CA GLU A 541 12.72 -24.81 2.57
C GLU A 541 11.71 -24.40 1.50
N VAL A 542 11.03 -25.39 0.91
CA VAL A 542 9.98 -25.18 -0.10
C VAL A 542 8.81 -24.39 0.47
N CYS A 543 8.46 -24.57 1.75
CA CYS A 543 7.45 -23.74 2.41
C CYS A 543 7.85 -22.25 2.43
N SER A 544 9.12 -21.94 2.71
CA SER A 544 9.58 -20.54 2.73
C SER A 544 9.51 -19.89 1.34
N GLU A 545 9.79 -20.65 0.29
CA GLU A 545 9.68 -20.22 -1.10
C GLU A 545 8.23 -20.06 -1.53
N ASN A 546 7.37 -21.04 -1.19
CA ASN A 546 5.94 -21.00 -1.48
C ASN A 546 5.24 -19.82 -0.81
N ILE A 547 5.61 -19.44 0.41
CA ILE A 547 5.10 -18.21 1.07
C ILE A 547 5.49 -16.96 0.27
N THR A 548 6.74 -16.89 -0.21
CA THR A 548 7.23 -15.75 -1.00
C THR A 548 6.50 -15.66 -2.34
N THR A 549 6.27 -16.81 -2.98
CA THR A 549 5.53 -16.91 -4.25
C THR A 549 4.04 -16.58 -4.05
N LEU A 550 3.42 -17.03 -2.96
CA LEU A 550 2.05 -16.69 -2.59
C LEU A 550 1.90 -15.17 -2.43
N LYS A 551 2.80 -14.52 -1.68
CA LYS A 551 2.81 -13.05 -1.53
C LYS A 551 2.82 -12.33 -2.88
N ARG A 552 3.77 -12.69 -3.77
CA ARG A 552 3.89 -12.05 -5.09
C ARG A 552 2.64 -12.22 -5.93
N ASN A 553 2.02 -13.40 -5.89
CA ASN A 553 0.77 -13.65 -6.61
C ASN A 553 -0.37 -12.79 -6.06
N LEU A 554 -0.47 -12.67 -4.73
CA LEU A 554 -1.48 -11.82 -4.09
C LEU A 554 -1.27 -10.33 -4.38
N GLU A 555 -0.04 -9.83 -4.39
CA GLU A 555 0.28 -8.45 -4.81
C GLU A 555 -0.21 -8.17 -6.24
N ASN A 556 0.01 -9.11 -7.16
CA ASN A 556 -0.42 -9.01 -8.54
C ASN A 556 -1.96 -9.08 -8.69
N ASP A 557 -2.63 -9.88 -7.87
CA ASP A 557 -4.08 -10.04 -7.95
C ASP A 557 -4.82 -8.86 -7.28
N CYS A 558 -4.32 -8.38 -6.14
CA CYS A 558 -4.83 -7.18 -5.48
C CYS A 558 -4.68 -5.93 -6.35
N SER A 559 -3.51 -5.76 -6.99
CA SER A 559 -3.26 -4.61 -7.86
C SER A 559 -4.21 -4.58 -9.06
N LYS A 560 -4.64 -5.72 -9.62
CA LYS A 560 -5.62 -5.77 -10.72
C LYS A 560 -7.04 -5.40 -10.29
N LEU A 561 -7.46 -5.81 -9.08
CA LEU A 561 -8.85 -5.66 -8.64
C LEU A 561 -9.15 -4.31 -8.00
N PHE A 562 -8.17 -3.69 -7.33
CA PHE A 562 -8.38 -2.50 -6.49
C PHE A 562 -7.85 -1.18 -7.08
N THR A 563 -7.07 -1.19 -8.17
CA THR A 563 -6.56 0.05 -8.81
C THR A 563 -7.62 0.97 -9.41
N GLN A 564 -8.85 0.49 -9.65
CA GLN A 564 -9.89 1.26 -10.33
C GLN A 564 -10.88 2.00 -9.39
N GLY A 565 -10.71 1.95 -8.06
CA GLY A 565 -11.70 2.58 -7.17
C GLY A 565 -11.36 2.72 -5.70
N SER A 566 -10.22 2.23 -5.23
CA SER A 566 -9.87 2.25 -3.81
C SER A 566 -9.10 3.50 -3.39
N GLY A 567 -9.51 4.12 -2.28
CA GLY A 567 -8.76 5.20 -1.66
C GLY A 567 -7.40 4.72 -1.13
N SER A 568 -6.44 5.63 -0.97
CA SER A 568 -5.07 5.32 -0.53
C SER A 568 -4.97 4.52 0.77
N GLY A 569 -5.97 4.60 1.66
CA GLY A 569 -6.00 3.87 2.92
C GLY A 569 -6.31 2.36 2.80
N GLU A 570 -7.02 1.94 1.75
CA GLU A 570 -7.39 0.53 1.54
C GLU A 570 -6.19 -0.30 1.07
N GLN A 571 -5.33 0.28 0.24
CA GLN A 571 -4.13 -0.37 -0.24
C GLN A 571 -3.09 -0.56 0.88
N ALA A 572 -2.97 0.42 1.78
CA ALA A 572 -2.09 0.31 2.96
C ALA A 572 -2.46 -0.85 3.90
N LYS A 573 -3.77 -1.17 4.04
CA LYS A 573 -4.22 -2.34 4.83
C LYS A 573 -3.73 -3.64 4.22
N ILE A 574 -3.84 -3.78 2.89
CA ILE A 574 -3.40 -4.97 2.15
C ILE A 574 -1.88 -5.11 2.28
N ASP A 575 -1.14 -4.02 2.06
CA ASP A 575 0.32 -4.01 2.17
C ASP A 575 0.80 -4.43 3.57
N SER A 576 0.12 -3.99 4.62
CA SER A 576 0.40 -4.41 6.01
C SER A 576 0.24 -5.92 6.18
N CYS A 577 -0.88 -6.51 5.72
CA CYS A 577 -1.14 -7.95 5.86
C CYS A 577 -0.14 -8.79 5.02
N LEU A 578 0.26 -8.28 3.85
CA LEU A 578 1.26 -8.92 2.99
C LEU A 578 2.68 -8.84 3.57
N SER A 579 2.97 -7.85 4.42
CA SER A 579 4.26 -7.77 5.12
C SER A 579 4.40 -8.89 6.16
N ASP A 580 3.31 -9.33 6.79
CA ASP A 580 3.33 -10.41 7.78
C ASP A 580 3.63 -11.78 7.16
N LEU A 581 3.31 -11.99 5.88
CA LEU A 581 3.76 -13.17 5.13
C LEU A 581 5.29 -13.23 5.03
N VAL A 582 5.98 -12.09 4.90
CA VAL A 582 7.44 -12.04 4.86
C VAL A 582 8.04 -12.46 6.20
N ASN A 583 7.45 -11.98 7.29
CA ASN A 583 7.83 -12.37 8.66
C ASN A 583 7.60 -13.88 8.90
N THR A 584 6.53 -14.44 8.31
CA THR A 584 6.29 -15.89 8.38
C THR A 584 7.36 -16.65 7.59
N SER A 585 7.70 -16.20 6.37
CA SER A 585 8.78 -16.82 5.57
C SER A 585 10.13 -16.79 6.30
N SER A 586 10.47 -15.70 6.99
CA SER A 586 11.71 -15.65 7.78
C SER A 586 11.72 -16.66 8.93
N LYS A 587 10.60 -16.85 9.64
CA LYS A 587 10.48 -17.86 10.70
C LYS A 587 10.68 -19.30 10.20
N PHE A 588 10.30 -19.60 8.96
CA PHE A 588 10.59 -20.88 8.33
C PHE A 588 12.07 -21.03 7.95
N LYS A 589 12.72 -19.94 7.51
CA LYS A 589 14.18 -19.93 7.27
C LYS A 589 14.98 -20.12 8.56
N ASP A 590 14.55 -19.51 9.66
CA ASP A 590 15.16 -19.72 10.98
C ASP A 590 15.04 -21.18 11.41
N LEU A 591 13.85 -21.79 11.24
CA LEU A 591 13.61 -23.21 11.52
C LEU A 591 14.49 -24.12 10.65
N LEU A 592 14.67 -23.80 9.36
CA LEU A 592 15.56 -24.52 8.47
C LEU A 592 17.02 -24.44 8.96
N GLN A 593 17.48 -23.26 9.38
CA GLN A 593 18.83 -23.06 9.89
C GLN A 593 19.09 -23.85 11.18
N GLU A 594 18.10 -23.90 12.08
CA GLU A 594 18.15 -24.74 13.29
C GLU A 594 18.29 -26.22 12.92
N GLY A 595 17.43 -26.73 12.02
CA GLY A 595 17.47 -28.12 11.57
C GLY A 595 18.78 -28.49 10.85
N LEU A 596 19.34 -27.59 10.05
CA LEU A 596 20.64 -27.81 9.39
C LEU A 596 21.81 -27.79 10.35
N THR A 597 21.77 -26.93 11.38
CA THR A 597 22.79 -26.89 12.42
C THR A 597 22.78 -28.19 13.24
N GLU A 598 21.60 -28.72 13.52
CA GLU A 598 21.43 -30.02 14.16
C GLU A 598 21.97 -31.16 13.28
N LEU A 599 21.61 -31.20 11.99
CA LEU A 599 22.13 -32.19 11.04
C LEU A 599 23.67 -32.15 10.98
N ASN A 600 24.25 -30.96 10.88
CA ASN A 600 25.70 -30.79 10.86
C ASN A 600 26.35 -31.26 12.17
N THR A 601 25.72 -31.03 13.32
CA THR A 601 26.25 -31.42 14.63
C THR A 601 26.14 -32.92 14.90
N THR A 602 25.09 -33.56 14.39
CA THR A 602 24.78 -34.98 14.66
C THR A 602 25.34 -35.92 13.59
N ALA A 603 25.30 -35.55 12.32
CA ALA A 603 25.75 -36.41 11.22
C ALA A 603 27.17 -36.09 10.74
N ILE A 604 27.46 -34.81 10.44
CA ILE A 604 28.72 -34.42 9.79
C ILE A 604 29.87 -34.31 10.79
N LYS A 605 29.67 -33.53 11.87
CA LYS A 605 30.72 -33.23 12.85
C LYS A 605 31.36 -34.46 13.51
N PRO A 606 30.60 -35.50 13.92
CA PRO A 606 31.19 -36.68 14.53
C PRO A 606 32.03 -37.52 13.57
N GLN A 607 31.80 -37.42 12.25
CA GLN A 607 32.57 -38.13 11.22
C GLN A 607 33.82 -37.33 10.82
N VAL A 608 33.65 -36.04 10.55
CA VAL A 608 34.73 -35.16 10.06
C VAL A 608 35.80 -34.94 11.13
N LYS A 609 35.42 -34.79 12.41
CA LYS A 609 36.37 -34.49 13.47
C LYS A 609 37.43 -35.58 13.67
N PRO A 610 37.09 -36.88 13.75
CA PRO A 610 38.08 -37.96 13.75
C PRO A 610 39.03 -37.95 12.56
N TRP A 611 38.53 -37.74 11.34
CA TRP A 611 39.37 -37.70 10.12
C TRP A 611 40.34 -36.53 10.10
N ILE A 612 39.96 -35.39 10.69
CA ILE A 612 40.90 -34.28 10.88
C ILE A 612 41.87 -34.60 12.00
N SER A 613 41.42 -35.22 13.10
CA SER A 613 42.29 -35.54 14.24
C SER A 613 43.36 -36.59 13.92
N SER A 614 43.17 -37.43 12.89
CA SER A 614 44.22 -38.36 12.43
C SER A 614 45.46 -37.62 11.89
N PHE A 615 45.33 -36.34 11.54
CA PHE A 615 46.48 -35.49 11.23
C PHE A 615 47.49 -35.39 12.39
N LEU A 616 47.03 -35.53 13.65
CA LEU A 616 47.92 -35.53 14.83
C LEU A 616 48.79 -36.78 14.92
N SER A 617 48.38 -37.89 14.28
CA SER A 617 49.15 -39.14 14.29
C SER A 617 50.25 -39.20 13.23
N ILE A 618 50.31 -38.21 12.35
CA ILE A 618 51.30 -38.13 11.26
C ILE A 618 52.47 -37.27 11.72
N SER A 619 53.70 -37.74 11.45
CA SER A 619 54.89 -36.94 11.73
C SER A 619 54.96 -35.76 10.76
N HIS A 620 55.01 -34.54 11.32
CA HIS A 620 55.26 -33.29 10.60
C HIS A 620 56.70 -32.79 10.78
N ASN A 621 57.53 -33.56 11.51
CA ASN A 621 58.97 -33.34 11.61
C ASN A 621 59.68 -34.32 10.68
N ILE A 622 59.71 -33.96 9.40
CA ILE A 622 60.18 -34.83 8.32
C ILE A 622 61.50 -34.36 7.72
N GLU A 623 62.30 -35.33 7.29
CA GLU A 623 63.55 -35.14 6.53
C GLU A 623 63.30 -35.26 5.00
N GLU A 624 64.32 -35.03 4.16
CA GLU A 624 64.16 -35.02 2.69
C GLU A 624 63.69 -36.37 2.12
N GLU A 625 64.14 -37.50 2.68
CA GLU A 625 63.73 -38.84 2.25
C GLU A 625 62.23 -39.07 2.50
N GLU A 626 61.76 -38.75 3.72
CA GLU A 626 60.35 -38.86 4.12
C GLU A 626 59.45 -37.86 3.36
N PHE A 627 59.97 -36.67 3.02
CA PHE A 627 59.26 -35.70 2.20
C PHE A 627 59.00 -36.23 0.78
N ASN A 628 59.98 -36.88 0.16
CA ASN A 628 59.82 -37.50 -1.16
C ASN A 628 58.83 -38.68 -1.11
N GLU A 629 58.81 -39.45 -0.02
CA GLU A 629 57.85 -40.53 0.19
C GLU A 629 56.41 -40.00 0.31
N TYR A 630 56.20 -38.93 1.08
CA TYR A 630 54.91 -38.25 1.20
C TYR A 630 54.48 -37.58 -0.11
N GLU A 631 55.44 -37.17 -0.95
CA GLU A 631 55.13 -36.62 -2.27
C GLU A 631 54.57 -37.67 -3.23
N ALA A 632 55.10 -38.90 -3.14
CA ALA A 632 54.63 -40.04 -3.94
C ALA A 632 53.33 -40.63 -3.39
N ASN A 633 53.19 -40.72 -2.06
CA ASN A 633 52.03 -41.28 -1.37
C ASN A 633 51.59 -40.34 -0.26
N ASP A 634 50.60 -39.50 -0.55
CA ASP A 634 50.06 -38.57 0.43
C ASP A 634 49.44 -39.31 1.64
N PRO A 635 49.87 -39.01 2.88
CA PRO A 635 49.46 -39.79 4.05
C PRO A 635 48.07 -39.40 4.61
N TRP A 636 47.44 -38.33 4.12
CA TRP A 636 46.26 -37.76 4.79
C TRP A 636 45.22 -37.08 3.90
N VAL A 637 45.60 -36.02 3.16
CA VAL A 637 44.63 -35.12 2.52
C VAL A 637 43.84 -35.84 1.43
N GLN A 638 44.44 -36.77 0.69
CA GLN A 638 43.72 -37.53 -0.34
C GLN A 638 42.65 -38.42 0.28
N GLN A 639 42.97 -39.10 1.39
CA GLN A 639 41.99 -39.92 2.11
C GLN A 639 40.89 -39.06 2.75
N LEU A 640 41.25 -37.88 3.28
CA LEU A 640 40.26 -36.94 3.81
C LEU A 640 39.29 -36.47 2.72
N ILE A 641 39.80 -36.10 1.54
CA ILE A 641 38.98 -35.66 0.40
C ILE A 641 37.99 -36.76 0.00
N VAL A 642 38.47 -38.00 -0.16
CA VAL A 642 37.61 -39.15 -0.51
C VAL A 642 36.53 -39.38 0.55
N ASN A 643 36.88 -39.31 1.84
CA ASN A 643 35.90 -39.48 2.93
C ASN A 643 34.84 -38.37 2.94
N LEU A 644 35.25 -37.12 2.69
CA LEU A 644 34.33 -35.98 2.60
C LEU A 644 33.40 -36.09 1.39
N GLU A 645 33.93 -36.53 0.24
CA GLU A 645 33.14 -36.73 -0.99
C GLU A 645 32.08 -37.82 -0.79
N GLN A 646 32.46 -38.96 -0.20
CA GLN A 646 31.54 -40.05 0.10
C GLN A 646 30.43 -39.62 1.07
N LEU A 647 30.78 -38.90 2.14
CA LEU A 647 29.81 -38.42 3.12
C LEU A 647 28.79 -37.47 2.49
N MET A 648 29.25 -36.52 1.66
CA MET A 648 28.35 -35.55 1.02
C MET A 648 27.53 -36.16 -0.11
N ALA A 649 28.02 -37.18 -0.80
CA ALA A 649 27.28 -37.88 -1.85
C ALA A 649 25.96 -38.49 -1.34
N GLU A 650 25.93 -38.98 -0.09
CA GLU A 650 24.71 -39.52 0.55
C GLU A 650 23.61 -38.46 0.67
N PHE A 651 23.98 -37.22 1.01
CA PHE A 651 23.04 -36.12 1.18
C PHE A 651 22.63 -35.46 -0.15
N LYS A 652 23.48 -35.56 -1.18
CA LYS A 652 23.23 -34.93 -2.50
C LYS A 652 21.98 -35.47 -3.19
N ALA A 653 21.66 -36.74 -3.01
CA ALA A 653 20.47 -37.35 -3.60
C ALA A 653 19.17 -37.04 -2.83
N ALA A 654 19.28 -36.71 -1.55
CA ALA A 654 18.13 -36.58 -0.64
C ALA A 654 17.76 -35.12 -0.32
N LEU A 655 18.65 -34.16 -0.54
CA LEU A 655 18.44 -32.74 -0.21
C LEU A 655 18.22 -31.89 -1.46
N SER A 656 17.46 -30.80 -1.30
CA SER A 656 17.36 -29.78 -2.35
C SER A 656 18.73 -29.10 -2.60
N PRO A 657 18.98 -28.57 -3.82
CA PRO A 657 20.26 -27.93 -4.14
C PRO A 657 20.63 -26.78 -3.19
N VAL A 658 19.63 -26.02 -2.73
CA VAL A 658 19.80 -24.89 -1.81
C VAL A 658 20.25 -25.38 -0.43
N ILE A 659 19.59 -26.42 0.08
CA ILE A 659 19.94 -27.01 1.37
C ILE A 659 21.32 -27.67 1.29
N TYR A 660 21.61 -28.39 0.20
CA TYR A 660 22.91 -29.03 -0.03
C TYR A 660 24.06 -28.03 -0.07
N ASP A 661 23.90 -26.88 -0.75
CA ASP A 661 24.92 -25.82 -0.77
C ASP A 661 25.14 -25.22 0.63
N THR A 662 24.06 -25.01 1.39
CA THR A 662 24.14 -24.54 2.79
C THR A 662 24.84 -25.56 3.69
N LEU A 663 24.54 -26.85 3.53
CA LEU A 663 25.19 -27.93 4.27
C LEU A 663 26.68 -28.03 3.94
N THR A 664 27.03 -27.90 2.65
CA THR A 664 28.42 -27.85 2.16
C THR A 664 29.15 -26.65 2.77
N SER A 665 28.48 -25.50 2.90
CA SER A 665 29.01 -24.32 3.57
C SER A 665 29.31 -24.57 5.05
N LEU A 666 28.40 -25.23 5.78
CA LEU A 666 28.59 -25.60 7.18
C LEU A 666 29.73 -26.62 7.35
N MET A 667 29.80 -27.63 6.50
CA MET A 667 30.89 -28.62 6.47
C MET A 667 32.23 -27.93 6.22
N THR A 668 32.31 -27.05 5.23
CA THR A 668 33.53 -26.30 4.88
C THR A 668 34.03 -25.47 6.06
N SER A 669 33.12 -24.77 6.75
CA SER A 669 33.45 -24.02 7.97
C SER A 669 33.93 -24.93 9.09
N LEU A 670 33.30 -26.09 9.27
CA LEU A 670 33.71 -27.08 10.27
C LEU A 670 35.11 -27.60 9.99
N VAL A 671 35.41 -27.95 8.74
CA VAL A 671 36.75 -28.43 8.32
C VAL A 671 37.80 -27.38 8.64
N SER A 672 37.56 -26.11 8.28
CA SER A 672 38.49 -25.02 8.59
C SER A 672 38.73 -24.88 10.10
N ILE A 673 37.66 -24.83 10.92
CA ILE A 673 37.76 -24.64 12.37
C ILE A 673 38.45 -25.81 13.06
N GLU A 674 38.12 -27.05 12.71
CA GLU A 674 38.73 -28.22 13.34
C GLU A 674 40.17 -28.43 12.87
N MET A 675 40.49 -28.09 11.61
CA MET A 675 41.87 -28.12 11.12
C MET A 675 42.73 -27.09 11.86
N GLU A 676 42.24 -25.87 12.06
CA GLU A 676 42.95 -24.82 12.80
C GLU A 676 43.33 -25.29 14.22
N LYS A 677 42.37 -25.89 14.94
CA LYS A 677 42.60 -26.45 16.27
C LYS A 677 43.59 -27.61 16.29
N THR A 678 43.66 -28.36 15.20
CA THR A 678 44.52 -29.56 15.07
C THR A 678 45.95 -29.13 14.76
N VAL A 679 46.14 -28.21 13.82
CA VAL A 679 47.45 -27.63 13.48
C VAL A 679 48.11 -26.99 14.68
N LEU A 680 47.36 -26.28 15.53
CA LEU A 680 47.88 -25.66 16.76
C LEU A 680 48.41 -26.66 17.81
N LYS A 681 48.18 -27.96 17.63
CA LYS A 681 48.69 -29.03 18.51
C LYS A 681 49.86 -29.80 17.90
N CYS A 682 50.22 -29.52 16.64
CA CYS A 682 51.32 -30.16 15.94
C CYS A 682 52.64 -29.40 16.11
N SER A 683 53.75 -30.06 15.82
CA SER A 683 55.07 -29.46 15.69
C SER A 683 55.63 -29.73 14.30
N PHE A 684 56.20 -28.72 13.64
CA PHE A 684 56.59 -28.78 12.23
C PHE A 684 58.11 -28.58 12.04
N SER A 685 58.69 -29.32 11.09
CA SER A 685 59.96 -28.93 10.44
C SER A 685 59.70 -27.97 9.27
N ARG A 686 60.75 -27.42 8.65
CA ARG A 686 60.61 -26.57 7.45
C ARG A 686 59.93 -27.32 6.29
N LEU A 687 60.31 -28.57 6.07
CA LEU A 687 59.74 -29.45 5.05
C LEU A 687 58.31 -29.87 5.43
N GLY A 688 58.04 -30.11 6.72
CA GLY A 688 56.68 -30.34 7.21
C GLY A 688 55.74 -29.15 7.02
N GLY A 689 56.23 -27.91 7.17
CA GLY A 689 55.48 -26.70 6.85
C GLY A 689 55.15 -26.56 5.35
N LEU A 690 56.06 -27.01 4.48
CA LEU A 690 55.85 -27.04 3.03
C LEU A 690 54.83 -28.11 2.63
N GLN A 691 54.92 -29.29 3.24
CA GLN A 691 53.95 -30.38 3.04
C GLN A 691 52.55 -29.95 3.49
N PHE A 692 52.42 -29.35 4.67
CA PHE A 692 51.14 -28.82 5.16
C PHE A 692 50.52 -27.78 4.21
N ASP A 693 51.33 -26.88 3.64
CA ASP A 693 50.84 -25.92 2.65
C ASP A 693 50.34 -26.59 1.36
N LYS A 694 51.01 -27.66 0.90
CA LYS A 694 50.57 -28.47 -0.25
C LYS A 694 49.25 -29.19 0.06
N GLU A 695 49.11 -29.78 1.24
CA GLU A 695 47.89 -30.44 1.70
C GLU A 695 46.74 -29.44 1.82
N LEU A 696 46.97 -28.29 2.45
CA LEU A 696 45.98 -27.23 2.59
C LEU A 696 45.52 -26.72 1.21
N ARG A 697 46.45 -26.51 0.27
CA ARG A 697 46.11 -26.11 -1.11
C ARG A 697 45.28 -27.17 -1.82
N SER A 698 45.58 -28.45 -1.62
CA SER A 698 44.82 -29.56 -2.21
C SER A 698 43.40 -29.65 -1.64
N LEU A 699 43.24 -29.50 -0.33
CA LEU A 699 41.94 -29.45 0.35
C LEU A 699 41.10 -28.24 -0.10
N VAL A 700 41.72 -27.06 -0.19
CA VAL A 700 41.07 -25.84 -0.68
C VAL A 700 40.68 -26.01 -2.16
N ALA A 701 41.52 -26.62 -3.00
CA ALA A 701 41.19 -26.88 -4.39
C ALA A 701 39.95 -27.77 -4.51
N TYR A 702 39.89 -28.88 -3.77
CA TYR A 702 38.70 -29.76 -3.74
C TYR A 702 37.45 -29.02 -3.25
N LEU A 703 37.52 -28.32 -2.11
CA LEU A 703 36.34 -27.62 -1.60
C LEU A 703 35.87 -26.52 -2.56
N THR A 704 36.80 -25.89 -3.29
CA THR A 704 36.47 -24.91 -4.34
C THR A 704 35.76 -25.56 -5.55
N THR A 705 36.05 -26.81 -5.89
CA THR A 705 35.32 -27.50 -6.99
C THR A 705 33.91 -27.92 -6.58
N VAL A 706 33.69 -28.17 -5.29
CA VAL A 706 32.38 -28.59 -4.75
C VAL A 706 31.46 -27.40 -4.45
N THR A 707 32.01 -26.24 -4.07
CA THR A 707 31.24 -25.04 -3.74
C THR A 707 31.05 -24.10 -4.93
N THR A 708 29.91 -23.41 -5.00
CA THR A 708 29.65 -22.37 -6.03
C THR A 708 30.18 -20.98 -5.64
N TRP A 709 30.59 -20.80 -4.38
CA TRP A 709 31.03 -19.55 -3.78
C TRP A 709 32.48 -19.61 -3.32
N THR A 710 33.10 -18.46 -3.08
CA THR A 710 34.52 -18.38 -2.73
C THR A 710 34.79 -18.80 -1.29
N ILE A 711 35.61 -19.85 -1.10
CA ILE A 711 35.98 -20.33 0.25
C ILE A 711 37.18 -19.62 0.88
N ARG A 712 37.82 -18.70 0.15
CA ARG A 712 39.06 -18.00 0.56
C ARG A 712 38.96 -17.39 1.97
N ASP A 713 37.82 -16.78 2.27
CA ASP A 713 37.57 -16.11 3.56
C ASP A 713 37.63 -17.09 4.74
N LYS A 714 37.01 -18.26 4.58
CA LYS A 714 36.91 -19.30 5.61
C LYS A 714 38.24 -19.96 5.89
N PHE A 715 39.10 -20.10 4.88
CA PHE A 715 40.44 -20.69 5.01
C PHE A 715 41.55 -19.68 5.22
N ALA A 716 41.23 -18.37 5.22
CA ALA A 716 42.23 -17.32 5.34
C ALA A 716 43.18 -17.62 6.51
N ARG A 717 42.66 -17.74 7.75
CA ARG A 717 43.47 -18.02 8.95
C ARG A 717 44.43 -19.21 8.76
N LEU A 718 43.97 -20.33 8.20
CA LEU A 718 44.81 -21.49 7.92
C LEU A 718 45.90 -21.21 6.86
N THR A 719 45.58 -20.48 5.79
CA THR A 719 46.56 -20.04 4.78
C THR A 719 47.60 -19.09 5.39
N GLN A 720 47.18 -18.22 6.30
CA GLN A 720 48.08 -17.34 7.07
C GLN A 720 49.02 -18.18 7.96
N MET A 721 48.50 -19.20 8.64
CA MET A 721 49.31 -20.15 9.43
C MET A 721 50.31 -20.92 8.56
N ALA A 722 49.88 -21.44 7.41
CA ALA A 722 50.76 -22.14 6.46
C ALA A 722 51.89 -21.24 5.94
N THR A 723 51.60 -19.95 5.72
CA THR A 723 52.60 -18.96 5.31
C THR A 723 53.65 -18.76 6.42
N ILE A 724 53.22 -18.62 7.68
CA ILE A 724 54.11 -18.49 8.84
C ILE A 724 54.99 -19.73 9.02
N LEU A 725 54.41 -20.93 8.87
CA LEU A 725 55.14 -22.20 8.97
C LEU A 725 56.15 -22.40 7.83
N ASN A 726 56.04 -21.63 6.74
CA ASN A 726 56.95 -21.68 5.60
C ASN A 726 58.06 -20.60 5.62
N LEU A 727 58.15 -19.78 6.66
CA LEU A 727 59.24 -18.81 6.79
C LEU A 727 60.59 -19.52 6.99
N GLU A 728 61.66 -18.97 6.42
CA GLU A 728 63.02 -19.46 6.66
C GLU A 728 63.58 -18.89 7.96
N ARG A 729 63.22 -17.64 8.28
CA ARG A 729 63.68 -16.94 9.50
C ARG A 729 62.52 -16.27 10.23
N VAL A 730 62.62 -16.24 11.55
CA VAL A 730 61.64 -15.60 12.45
C VAL A 730 61.43 -14.11 12.11
N THR A 731 62.43 -13.42 11.55
CA THR A 731 62.35 -11.99 11.19
C THR A 731 61.53 -11.70 9.93
N GLU A 732 61.36 -12.67 9.03
CA GLU A 732 60.62 -12.51 7.76
C GLU A 732 59.14 -12.23 7.98
N ILE A 733 58.59 -12.57 9.15
CA ILE A 733 57.21 -12.23 9.50
C ILE A 733 56.95 -10.71 9.45
N LEU A 734 57.97 -9.88 9.68
CA LEU A 734 57.88 -8.42 9.62
C LEU A 734 57.68 -7.88 8.19
N ASP A 735 57.98 -8.69 7.17
CA ASP A 735 57.69 -8.35 5.77
C ASP A 735 56.20 -8.53 5.45
N TYR A 736 55.51 -9.37 6.24
CA TYR A 736 54.09 -9.62 6.12
C TYR A 736 53.25 -8.89 7.18
N TRP A 737 53.88 -8.33 8.23
CA TRP A 737 53.22 -7.79 9.42
C TRP A 737 53.59 -6.32 9.67
N GLY A 738 52.61 -5.48 10.06
CA GLY A 738 52.84 -4.06 10.36
C GLY A 738 52.77 -3.15 9.12
N PRO A 739 53.46 -1.99 9.08
CA PRO A 739 53.36 -1.01 7.98
C PRO A 739 53.87 -1.52 6.63
N ASN A 740 54.58 -2.65 6.62
CA ASN A 740 55.05 -3.35 5.42
C ASN A 740 54.12 -4.47 4.97
N SER A 741 53.05 -4.77 5.72
CA SER A 741 52.03 -5.71 5.26
C SER A 741 51.45 -5.19 3.94
N GLY A 742 51.56 -5.99 2.88
CA GLY A 742 50.97 -5.66 1.58
C GLY A 742 49.43 -5.56 1.65
N PRO A 743 48.70 -5.68 0.54
CA PRO A 743 47.23 -5.63 0.52
C PRO A 743 46.55 -6.81 1.25
N LEU A 744 47.30 -7.68 1.93
CA LEU A 744 46.83 -8.84 2.65
C LEU A 744 46.31 -8.44 4.04
N THR A 745 45.01 -8.65 4.28
CA THR A 745 44.40 -8.45 5.60
C THR A 745 44.71 -9.62 6.53
N TRP A 746 45.59 -9.41 7.50
CA TRP A 746 45.87 -10.38 8.57
C TRP A 746 44.66 -10.56 9.50
N ARG A 747 44.35 -11.83 9.81
CA ARG A 747 43.23 -12.25 10.67
C ARG A 747 43.70 -12.90 11.97
N LEU A 748 44.97 -13.29 12.05
CA LEU A 748 45.60 -13.78 13.26
C LEU A 748 46.01 -12.59 14.12
N THR A 749 45.80 -12.70 15.43
CA THR A 749 46.29 -11.72 16.41
C THR A 749 47.80 -11.88 16.62
N PRO A 750 48.50 -10.86 17.16
CA PRO A 750 49.94 -10.97 17.47
C PRO A 750 50.28 -12.17 18.37
N ALA A 751 49.38 -12.53 19.30
CA ALA A 751 49.56 -13.68 20.18
C ALA A 751 49.46 -15.00 19.41
N GLU A 752 48.48 -15.13 18.51
CA GLU A 752 48.30 -16.30 17.64
C GLU A 752 49.49 -16.45 16.68
N VAL A 753 50.01 -15.37 16.10
CA VAL A 753 51.21 -15.43 15.24
C VAL A 753 52.41 -15.97 16.01
N ARG A 754 52.65 -15.51 17.25
CA ARG A 754 53.72 -16.07 18.10
C ARG A 754 53.49 -17.53 18.42
N GLN A 755 52.24 -17.93 18.66
CA GLN A 755 51.87 -19.32 18.91
C GLN A 755 52.18 -20.20 17.69
N VAL A 756 51.86 -19.74 16.47
CA VAL A 756 52.13 -20.48 15.23
C VAL A 756 53.63 -20.56 14.93
N LEU A 757 54.38 -19.47 15.14
CA LEU A 757 55.84 -19.47 15.04
C LEU A 757 56.49 -20.48 16.00
N ALA A 758 55.92 -20.63 17.20
CA ALA A 758 56.42 -21.58 18.20
C ALA A 758 56.17 -23.06 17.84
N LEU A 759 55.36 -23.35 16.81
CA LEU A 759 55.15 -24.71 16.31
C LEU A 759 56.35 -25.20 15.47
N ARG A 760 57.22 -24.30 14.98
CA ARG A 760 58.45 -24.64 14.26
C ARG A 760 59.57 -25.01 15.24
N ILE A 761 60.05 -26.25 15.16
CA ILE A 761 61.02 -26.80 16.12
C ILE A 761 62.41 -26.14 16.04
N ASP A 762 62.74 -25.54 14.90
CA ASP A 762 64.01 -24.88 14.61
C ASP A 762 64.05 -23.42 15.07
N PHE A 763 62.90 -22.82 15.40
CA PHE A 763 62.81 -21.45 15.88
C PHE A 763 63.00 -21.36 17.40
N ARG A 764 63.97 -20.55 17.84
CA ARG A 764 64.25 -20.37 19.27
C ARG A 764 63.17 -19.50 19.91
N SER A 765 62.69 -19.91 21.08
CA SER A 765 61.65 -19.18 21.82
C SER A 765 62.05 -17.74 22.19
N GLU A 766 63.34 -17.45 22.37
CA GLU A 766 63.84 -16.09 22.63
C GLU A 766 63.68 -15.17 21.42
N ASP A 767 63.93 -15.68 20.21
CA ASP A 767 63.86 -14.89 18.97
C ASP A 767 62.40 -14.53 18.65
N ILE A 768 61.46 -15.46 18.91
CA ILE A 768 60.02 -15.21 18.79
C ILE A 768 59.53 -14.16 19.79
N LYS A 769 60.07 -14.16 21.03
CA LYS A 769 59.71 -13.16 22.05
C LYS A 769 60.24 -11.76 21.71
N ARG A 770 61.41 -11.66 21.06
CA ARG A 770 62.03 -10.40 20.66
C ARG A 770 61.32 -9.69 19.50
N LEU A 771 60.44 -10.38 18.76
CA LEU A 771 59.62 -9.78 17.71
C LEU A 771 58.70 -8.68 18.26
N ARG A 772 58.59 -7.56 17.54
CA ARG A 772 57.62 -6.49 17.78
C ARG A 772 56.51 -6.59 16.74
N LEU A 773 55.52 -7.44 17.03
CA LEU A 773 54.29 -7.63 16.27
C LEU A 773 53.20 -6.69 16.81
#